data_AF-A0AAU0H5B4-F1
#
_entry.id   AF-A0AAU0H5B4-F1
#
_cell.length_a   1.000
_cell.length_b   1.000
_cell.length_c   1.000
_cell.angle_alpha   90.00
_cell.angle_beta   90.00
_cell.angle_gamma   90.00
#
_symmetry.space_group_name_H-M   'P 1'
#
loop_
_entity.id
_entity.type
_entity.pdbx_description
1 polymer ?
#
loop_
_entity_poly.entity_id
_entity_poly.type
_entity_poly.pdbx_seq_one_letter_code
_entity_poly.pdbx_strand_id
1 'polypeptide(L)'
;MKKFALSTLAAAMLASPAANTLADAYIGAQLADTLTTLDVTDSLMAVVTYDQLDPLAESQLQQLLNLGISEGVQFKSLPIVGVIATKAQIDAIAKIDGVRSVFANRKMKLYNADAREITGVADLQSQGFIQRNGMEFTGKGSTVMVIDSGIDASHQDHFFGDTVVENVQALTHASVISITGVTDGFTLRGQVNTDLNSGHGTHVTGTIAGSGSMSDGKYVGAAPDADIIGYGSGGAVLLLDTIGGFDFAINNVYSYDNPIKVISNSWGSSGKYEPLGPVSLATYKAHKLGMISVFAAGNDGPGEDSHNPYAQIPWGVSVGAGDKFGGLADFSSRGLNSESGDFTMPDGTEWTYNNEVSIVAPGVDIVSTRATTNLAANGGEADIDAIEVQNLPFYTMISGTSMATPHVSGIIALLLEANPSLDNASIKQILQETATNMPGYERWEVGAGYVNARSAVAAALDYDMSHSLTVNNLPSKTFKANALVSTSERTEVLDVFYAPVGEPEVKTFEVGESEVLVKASASTLANLTKLVLVAPDGTEYFGNLTTPVLSTTMRVSAPAMPGTWGIYVYGLTSLSGIQADPLGITNGPGIPETFEVTVSFEESGGYEGIDDIEGHPQQNAIEFAISERLMDALDNRGFYPDAGLKRKDFARYAVMGGAVRQYRDLLNEDVPNIGAVPGFDKAFVESVMVSGGALKDNLRTQSPVLYSEDGSANPFGVMSKLDTAYAMVQMLGLESVATSFDPDSDIIVDYSGEQIVLVDQDQIPAELKGYVQLAITMSLINVSFGTEQSPFSVTPTLTASFNPESTVTRAHYAVLSSRLFTQYYE
;
A
#
# COMPACT_ATOMS: atom_id res chain seq x y z
N MET A 1 4.92 58.86 -20.69
CA MET A 1 4.66 60.30 -20.43
C MET A 1 3.68 60.41 -19.27
N LYS A 2 3.98 61.25 -18.26
CA LYS A 2 3.10 62.10 -17.41
C LYS A 2 1.71 61.56 -16.99
N LYS A 3 1.16 61.76 -15.78
CA LYS A 3 1.50 62.45 -14.52
C LYS A 3 0.33 62.15 -13.56
N PHE A 4 0.61 62.17 -12.25
CA PHE A 4 -0.33 62.33 -11.12
C PHE A 4 -1.37 63.46 -11.29
N ALA A 5 -2.58 63.30 -10.71
CA ALA A 5 -3.04 64.09 -9.55
C ALA A 5 -4.50 63.76 -9.11
N LEU A 6 -4.67 63.78 -7.78
CA LEU A 6 -5.86 63.63 -6.92
C LEU A 6 -7.03 64.58 -7.23
N SER A 7 -8.24 64.14 -6.87
CA SER A 7 -9.26 64.99 -6.23
C SER A 7 -10.06 64.22 -5.18
N THR A 8 -10.53 64.95 -4.17
CA THR A 8 -10.85 64.54 -2.79
C THR A 8 -12.36 64.61 -2.47
N LEU A 9 -12.78 63.71 -1.56
CA LEU A 9 -13.82 63.79 -0.50
C LEU A 9 -15.31 64.05 -0.83
N ALA A 10 -16.18 63.11 -0.41
CA ALA A 10 -17.19 63.25 0.68
C ALA A 10 -18.18 62.05 0.62
N ALA A 11 -18.08 61.05 1.51
CA ALA A 11 -18.80 60.94 2.79
C ALA A 11 -20.29 60.52 2.66
N ALA A 12 -20.57 59.24 2.93
CA ALA A 12 -21.72 58.73 3.72
C ALA A 12 -21.79 57.19 3.60
N MET A 13 -21.00 56.46 4.39
CA MET A 13 -21.32 55.07 4.72
C MET A 13 -21.81 55.03 6.16
N LEU A 14 -23.10 54.69 6.28
CA LEU A 14 -23.76 54.31 7.52
C LEU A 14 -23.12 53.02 8.04
N ALA A 15 -22.87 53.03 9.34
CA ALA A 15 -22.27 51.94 10.09
C ALA A 15 -23.16 50.70 10.15
N SER A 16 -22.52 49.53 10.06
CA SER A 16 -22.86 48.36 10.88
C SER A 16 -21.54 47.85 11.49
N PRO A 17 -21.47 47.59 12.82
CA PRO A 17 -20.32 46.94 13.41
C PRO A 17 -20.41 45.45 13.12
N ALA A 18 -19.45 44.90 12.37
CA ALA A 18 -19.22 43.47 12.36
C ALA A 18 -18.58 43.11 13.71
N ALA A 19 -19.39 42.55 14.62
CA ALA A 19 -18.87 41.76 15.70
C ALA A 19 -18.34 40.45 15.10
N ASN A 20 -17.03 40.35 14.89
CA ASN A 20 -16.39 39.05 14.69
C ASN A 20 -16.40 38.35 16.05
N THR A 21 -17.38 37.48 16.28
CA THR A 21 -17.20 36.39 17.24
C THR A 21 -16.24 35.40 16.58
N LEU A 22 -14.96 35.46 16.95
CA LEU A 22 -14.00 34.42 16.60
C LEU A 22 -14.47 33.12 17.26
N ALA A 23 -14.49 32.02 16.50
CA ALA A 23 -14.79 30.71 17.03
C ALA A 23 -13.70 30.29 18.02
N ASP A 24 -14.07 29.62 19.11
CA ASP A 24 -13.09 29.00 20.02
C ASP A 24 -12.20 28.02 19.22
N ALA A 25 -10.93 27.87 19.61
CA ALA A 25 -10.00 26.99 18.92
C ALA A 25 -10.50 25.54 18.93
N TYR A 26 -10.23 24.81 17.84
CA TYR A 26 -10.64 23.41 17.75
C TYR A 26 -9.84 22.53 18.72
N ILE A 27 -10.51 21.96 19.73
CA ILE A 27 -9.94 20.91 20.58
C ILE A 27 -10.18 19.56 19.89
N GLY A 28 -9.10 18.86 19.54
CA GLY A 28 -9.18 17.57 18.88
C GLY A 28 -9.98 16.55 19.68
N ALA A 29 -10.82 15.75 19.02
CA ALA A 29 -11.78 14.84 19.66
C ALA A 29 -11.16 13.94 20.75
N GLN A 30 -10.01 13.32 20.47
CA GLN A 30 -9.31 12.50 21.47
C GLN A 30 -8.79 13.31 22.66
N LEU A 31 -8.36 14.56 22.45
CA LEU A 31 -8.01 15.43 23.56
C LEU A 31 -9.25 15.77 24.36
N ALA A 32 -10.37 16.09 23.71
CA ALA A 32 -11.63 16.33 24.39
C ALA A 32 -12.06 15.11 25.24
N ASP A 33 -11.99 13.89 24.69
CA ASP A 33 -12.26 12.64 25.39
C ASP A 33 -11.31 12.42 26.56
N THR A 34 -10.01 12.63 26.36
CA THR A 34 -9.00 12.54 27.42
C THR A 34 -9.30 13.55 28.52
N LEU A 35 -9.66 14.78 28.18
CA LEU A 35 -10.02 15.82 29.14
C LEU A 35 -11.30 15.48 29.93
N THR A 36 -12.20 14.65 29.42
CA THR A 36 -13.38 14.20 30.20
C THR A 36 -13.01 13.30 31.38
N THR A 37 -11.89 12.59 31.26
CA THR A 37 -11.42 11.58 32.24
C THR A 37 -10.13 11.97 32.97
N LEU A 38 -9.42 13.02 32.50
CA LEU A 38 -8.19 13.53 33.10
C LEU A 38 -8.48 14.20 34.47
N ASP A 39 -7.72 13.80 35.49
CA ASP A 39 -7.78 14.43 36.80
C ASP A 39 -7.32 15.89 36.74
N VAL A 40 -7.92 16.75 37.58
CA VAL A 40 -7.75 18.22 37.51
C VAL A 40 -6.30 18.68 37.73
N THR A 41 -5.50 17.87 38.42
CA THR A 41 -4.08 18.14 38.70
C THR A 41 -3.13 17.54 37.67
N ASP A 42 -3.61 16.67 36.80
CA ASP A 42 -2.77 15.96 35.85
C ASP A 42 -2.53 16.81 34.60
N SER A 43 -1.33 16.69 34.06
CA SER A 43 -0.90 17.38 32.86
C SER A 43 -0.60 16.38 31.76
N LEU A 44 -0.97 16.73 30.53
CA LEU A 44 -0.63 15.98 29.33
C LEU A 44 0.09 16.88 28.33
N MET A 45 0.78 16.27 27.37
CA MET A 45 1.36 17.03 26.27
C MET A 45 0.29 17.30 25.21
N ALA A 46 0.15 18.56 24.81
CA ALA A 46 -0.77 19.02 23.78
C ALA A 46 0.00 19.78 22.68
N VAL A 47 -0.47 19.68 21.45
CA VAL A 47 0.04 20.39 20.27
C VAL A 47 -0.89 21.56 19.98
N VAL A 48 -0.37 22.78 20.08
CA VAL A 48 -1.10 24.03 19.86
C VAL A 48 -0.66 24.61 18.53
N THR A 49 -1.61 24.83 17.64
CA THR A 49 -1.37 25.42 16.32
C THR A 49 -2.01 26.81 16.26
N TYR A 50 -1.29 27.80 15.73
CA TYR A 50 -1.78 29.15 15.52
C TYR A 50 -2.17 29.40 14.05
N ASP A 51 -2.98 30.43 13.80
CA ASP A 51 -3.54 30.71 12.47
C ASP A 51 -2.55 31.34 11.48
N GLN A 52 -1.42 31.88 11.94
CA GLN A 52 -0.40 32.42 11.03
C GLN A 52 0.42 31.31 10.36
N LEU A 53 1.19 31.65 9.31
CA LEU A 53 2.15 30.73 8.68
C LEU A 53 3.58 30.88 9.20
N ASP A 54 3.91 32.01 9.81
CA ASP A 54 5.22 32.27 10.41
C ASP A 54 5.38 31.55 11.75
N PRO A 55 6.62 31.26 12.20
CA PRO A 55 6.87 30.69 13.53
C PRO A 55 6.25 31.51 14.66
N LEU A 56 6.09 30.89 15.84
CA LEU A 56 5.52 31.58 17.00
C LEU A 56 6.23 32.91 17.29
N ALA A 57 5.44 33.97 17.43
CA ALA A 57 5.93 35.26 17.88
C ALA A 57 6.26 35.22 19.38
N GLU A 58 7.22 36.03 19.83
CA GLU A 58 7.56 36.16 21.27
C GLU A 58 6.33 36.51 22.13
N SER A 59 5.38 37.27 21.58
CA SER A 59 4.13 37.61 22.26
C SER A 59 3.22 36.41 22.51
N GLN A 60 3.17 35.43 21.59
CA GLN A 60 2.39 34.20 21.75
C GLN A 60 3.04 33.29 22.80
N LEU A 61 4.37 33.22 22.83
CA LEU A 61 5.09 32.50 23.87
C LEU A 61 4.85 33.12 25.26
N GLN A 62 4.84 34.45 25.36
CA GLN A 62 4.51 35.14 26.61
C GLN A 62 3.07 34.91 27.06
N GLN A 63 2.10 34.78 26.13
CA GLN A 63 0.72 34.44 26.48
C GLN A 63 0.62 33.06 27.13
N LEU A 64 1.33 32.05 26.60
CA LEU A 64 1.39 30.71 27.20
C LEU A 64 2.07 30.73 28.58
N LEU A 65 3.17 31.48 28.73
CA LEU A 65 3.84 31.66 30.02
C LEU A 65 2.93 32.31 31.08
N ASN A 66 2.10 33.27 30.67
CA ASN A 66 1.13 33.92 31.57
C ASN A 66 0.01 32.98 32.03
N LEU A 67 -0.27 31.90 31.30
CA LEU A 67 -1.15 30.80 31.73
C LEU A 67 -0.44 29.80 32.66
N GLY A 68 0.82 30.06 33.03
CA GLY A 68 1.63 29.18 33.87
C GLY A 68 2.19 27.97 33.14
N ILE A 69 2.25 28.00 31.80
CA ILE A 69 2.80 26.93 30.97
C ILE A 69 4.27 27.23 30.74
N SER A 70 5.15 26.59 31.51
CA SER A 70 6.61 26.78 31.42
C SER A 70 7.34 25.67 30.67
N GLU A 71 6.63 24.62 30.25
CA GLU A 71 7.19 23.43 29.62
C GLU A 71 6.60 23.25 28.22
N GLY A 72 7.47 23.27 27.20
CA GLY A 72 7.06 23.11 25.80
C GLY A 72 8.22 23.15 24.80
N VAL A 73 7.93 22.78 23.55
CA VAL A 73 8.84 22.73 22.42
C VAL A 73 8.28 23.61 21.30
N GLN A 74 9.04 24.62 20.90
CA GLN A 74 8.74 25.47 19.75
C GLN A 74 9.48 24.98 18.50
N PHE A 75 8.85 25.13 17.34
CA PHE A 75 9.45 24.78 16.06
C PHE A 75 9.95 26.04 15.34
N LYS A 76 11.11 25.93 14.67
CA LYS A 76 11.80 27.11 14.09
C LYS A 76 11.11 27.69 12.86
N SER A 77 10.23 26.92 12.23
CA SER A 77 9.63 27.25 10.93
C SER A 77 8.11 27.15 10.94
N LEU A 78 7.50 26.71 12.04
CA LEU A 78 6.08 26.36 12.10
C LEU A 78 5.36 27.19 13.16
N PRO A 79 4.09 27.60 12.91
CA PRO A 79 3.21 28.26 13.87
C PRO A 79 2.68 27.28 14.94
N ILE A 80 3.52 26.33 15.36
CA ILE A 80 3.14 25.20 16.22
C ILE A 80 4.02 25.18 17.46
N VAL A 81 3.43 24.82 18.60
CA VAL A 81 4.15 24.56 19.85
C VAL A 81 3.58 23.34 20.56
N GLY A 82 4.44 22.42 20.97
CA GLY A 82 4.08 21.38 21.92
C GLY A 82 4.17 21.93 23.34
N VAL A 83 3.16 21.73 24.18
CA VAL A 83 3.12 22.22 25.57
C VAL A 83 2.70 21.11 26.52
N ILE A 84 3.19 21.14 27.75
CA ILE A 84 2.65 20.31 28.84
C ILE A 84 1.68 21.17 29.64
N ALA A 85 0.41 20.77 29.68
CA ALA A 85 -0.65 21.59 30.24
C ALA A 85 -1.72 20.74 30.96
N THR A 86 -2.29 21.32 32.02
CA THR A 86 -3.47 20.78 32.71
C THR A 86 -4.74 21.06 31.91
N LYS A 87 -5.85 20.38 32.26
CA LYS A 87 -7.18 20.62 31.66
C LYS A 87 -7.57 22.11 31.65
N ALA A 88 -7.42 22.79 32.80
CA ALA A 88 -7.78 24.20 32.92
C ALA A 88 -6.90 25.11 32.03
N GLN A 89 -5.64 24.74 31.83
CA GLN A 89 -4.73 25.47 30.94
C GLN A 89 -5.06 25.21 29.48
N ILE A 90 -5.42 23.98 29.10
CA ILE A 90 -5.85 23.63 27.74
C ILE A 90 -7.14 24.38 27.37
N ASP A 91 -8.12 24.42 28.28
CA ASP A 91 -9.35 25.20 28.11
C ASP A 91 -9.09 26.71 27.97
N ALA A 92 -8.00 27.21 28.59
CA ALA A 92 -7.59 28.61 28.49
C ALA A 92 -6.83 28.89 27.18
N ILE A 93 -5.97 27.96 26.73
CA ILE A 93 -5.26 28.05 25.45
C ILE A 93 -6.26 28.11 24.30
N ALA A 94 -7.32 27.29 24.35
CA ALA A 94 -8.33 27.25 23.29
C ALA A 94 -9.11 28.56 23.12
N LYS A 95 -8.98 29.50 24.07
CA LYS A 95 -9.62 30.83 24.04
C LYS A 95 -8.65 31.95 23.67
N ILE A 96 -7.37 31.63 23.42
CA ILE A 96 -6.39 32.63 22.98
C ILE A 96 -6.71 33.00 21.53
N ASP A 97 -6.79 34.30 21.27
CA ASP A 97 -6.99 34.86 19.93
C ASP A 97 -5.83 34.45 19.00
N GLY A 98 -6.17 33.86 17.85
CA GLY A 98 -5.23 33.33 16.87
C GLY A 98 -4.74 31.89 17.11
N VAL A 99 -5.23 31.19 18.14
CA VAL A 99 -5.04 29.73 18.25
C VAL A 99 -6.06 29.03 17.37
N ARG A 100 -5.55 28.25 16.41
CA ARG A 100 -6.32 27.48 15.45
C ARG A 100 -6.86 26.18 16.06
N SER A 101 -5.99 25.44 16.76
CA SER A 101 -6.34 24.15 17.32
C SER A 101 -5.44 23.70 18.47
N VAL A 102 -5.97 22.80 19.29
CA VAL A 102 -5.24 22.10 20.36
C VAL A 102 -5.53 20.60 20.26
N PHE A 103 -4.48 19.80 20.06
CA PHE A 103 -4.57 18.33 19.96
C PHE A 103 -3.77 17.66 21.07
N ALA A 104 -4.14 16.44 21.46
CA ALA A 104 -3.29 15.64 22.34
C ALA A 104 -2.02 15.25 21.56
N ASN A 105 -0.87 15.24 22.21
CA ASN A 105 0.31 14.62 21.62
C ASN A 105 0.10 13.11 21.56
N ARG A 106 -0.03 12.58 20.35
CA ARG A 106 -0.40 11.19 20.12
C ARG A 106 0.84 10.33 20.10
N LYS A 107 0.72 9.12 20.65
CA LYS A 107 1.69 8.06 20.36
C LYS A 107 1.44 7.58 18.94
N MET A 108 2.36 7.85 18.03
CA MET A 108 2.35 7.24 16.71
C MET A 108 2.58 5.74 16.86
N LYS A 109 1.83 4.92 16.14
CA LYS A 109 1.99 3.46 16.21
C LYS A 109 3.13 3.04 15.29
N LEU A 110 4.11 2.34 15.84
CA LEU A 110 5.27 1.84 15.11
C LEU A 110 4.85 0.60 14.30
N TYR A 111 4.97 0.65 12.97
CA TYR A 111 4.66 -0.45 12.06
C TYR A 111 5.86 -0.75 11.14
N ASN A 112 6.91 -1.35 11.70
CA ASN A 112 8.18 -1.48 10.98
C ASN A 112 8.74 -2.90 10.81
N ALA A 113 8.32 -3.90 11.59
CA ALA A 113 8.70 -5.30 11.32
C ALA A 113 8.06 -5.81 10.00
N ASP A 114 7.04 -5.09 9.54
CA ASP A 114 6.06 -5.45 8.52
C ASP A 114 6.64 -5.61 7.10
N ALA A 115 7.82 -5.05 6.81
CA ALA A 115 8.47 -5.21 5.50
C ALA A 115 9.01 -6.64 5.27
N ARG A 116 9.54 -7.28 6.32
CA ARG A 116 9.95 -8.71 6.25
C ARG A 116 8.76 -9.64 6.30
N GLU A 117 7.70 -9.22 6.97
CA GLU A 117 6.49 -10.00 7.16
C GLU A 117 5.68 -10.03 5.86
N ILE A 118 5.43 -8.87 5.21
CA ILE A 118 4.67 -8.81 3.96
C ILE A 118 5.30 -9.63 2.82
N THR A 119 6.64 -9.66 2.78
CA THR A 119 7.42 -10.41 1.76
C THR A 119 7.54 -11.90 2.09
N GLY A 120 7.24 -12.33 3.31
CA GLY A 120 7.42 -13.72 3.78
C GLY A 120 8.87 -14.10 4.11
N VAL A 121 9.79 -13.13 4.20
CA VAL A 121 11.16 -13.38 4.70
C VAL A 121 11.13 -13.78 6.16
N ALA A 122 10.30 -13.12 6.97
CA ALA A 122 10.16 -13.44 8.39
C ALA A 122 9.70 -14.89 8.62
N ASP A 123 8.82 -15.41 7.74
CA ASP A 123 8.34 -16.80 7.80
C ASP A 123 9.50 -17.80 7.69
N LEU A 124 10.40 -17.60 6.72
CA LEU A 124 11.55 -18.47 6.43
C LEU A 124 12.60 -18.50 7.56
N GLN A 125 12.55 -17.51 8.45
CA GLN A 125 13.47 -17.31 9.57
C GLN A 125 12.76 -17.48 10.93
N SER A 126 11.48 -17.88 10.91
CA SER A 126 10.70 -18.04 12.13
C SER A 126 11.12 -19.29 12.90
N GLN A 127 10.99 -19.25 14.23
CA GLN A 127 11.24 -20.42 15.07
C GLN A 127 10.35 -21.61 14.69
N GLY A 128 9.12 -21.36 14.24
CA GLY A 128 8.22 -22.40 13.75
C GLY A 128 8.76 -23.08 12.49
N PHE A 129 9.28 -22.30 11.53
CA PHE A 129 9.90 -22.83 10.32
C PHE A 129 11.13 -23.69 10.64
N ILE A 130 12.02 -23.19 11.50
CA ILE A 130 13.24 -23.90 11.93
C ILE A 130 12.89 -25.22 12.61
N GLN A 131 11.91 -25.21 13.53
CA GLN A 131 11.52 -26.43 14.25
C GLN A 131 10.91 -27.48 13.32
N ARG A 132 10.16 -27.07 12.29
CA ARG A 132 9.57 -27.99 11.30
C ARG A 132 10.59 -28.53 10.30
N ASN A 133 11.52 -27.69 9.86
CA ASN A 133 12.38 -27.98 8.72
C ASN A 133 13.82 -28.33 9.09
N GLY A 134 14.26 -28.01 10.31
CA GLY A 134 15.64 -28.21 10.76
C GLY A 134 16.65 -27.26 10.09
N MET A 135 16.17 -26.23 9.40
CA MET A 135 16.96 -25.22 8.71
C MET A 135 16.21 -23.88 8.67
N GLU A 136 16.95 -22.82 8.39
CA GLU A 136 16.47 -21.48 8.06
C GLU A 136 17.15 -21.01 6.78
N PHE A 137 16.60 -19.98 6.15
CA PHE A 137 17.25 -19.28 5.05
C PHE A 137 17.62 -17.87 5.51
N THR A 138 18.91 -17.59 5.59
CA THR A 138 19.49 -16.34 6.11
C THR A 138 20.42 -15.65 5.10
N GLY A 139 20.55 -16.21 3.89
CA GLY A 139 21.40 -15.71 2.80
C GLY A 139 22.82 -16.24 2.84
N LYS A 140 23.06 -17.22 3.71
CA LYS A 140 24.38 -17.81 3.94
C LYS A 140 24.96 -18.42 2.67
N GLY A 141 26.25 -18.19 2.43
CA GLY A 141 26.97 -18.74 1.28
C GLY A 141 26.83 -17.90 0.00
N SER A 142 26.25 -16.71 0.09
CA SER A 142 26.14 -15.74 -0.99
C SER A 142 26.77 -14.41 -0.60
N THR A 143 27.48 -13.77 -1.54
CA THR A 143 28.03 -12.43 -1.36
C THR A 143 27.23 -11.40 -2.16
N VAL A 144 26.75 -10.36 -1.48
CA VAL A 144 26.06 -9.21 -2.05
C VAL A 144 26.98 -7.98 -2.04
N MET A 145 27.26 -7.44 -3.21
CA MET A 145 28.01 -6.20 -3.35
C MET A 145 27.05 -5.00 -3.41
N VAL A 146 27.30 -3.99 -2.58
CA VAL A 146 26.53 -2.74 -2.52
C VAL A 146 27.36 -1.63 -3.17
N ILE A 147 26.93 -1.16 -4.34
CA ILE A 147 27.52 0.00 -5.02
C ILE A 147 26.66 1.21 -4.65
N ASP A 148 27.16 2.06 -3.76
CA ASP A 148 26.37 3.16 -3.18
C ASP A 148 27.29 4.29 -2.65
N SER A 149 26.79 5.18 -1.79
CA SER A 149 27.57 6.25 -1.13
C SER A 149 28.74 5.71 -0.30
N GLY A 150 28.63 4.47 0.15
CA GLY A 150 29.58 3.75 1.00
C GLY A 150 28.83 2.96 2.07
N ILE A 151 29.58 2.31 2.96
CA ILE A 151 29.04 1.62 4.13
C ILE A 151 29.81 2.09 5.37
N ASP A 152 29.08 2.48 6.42
CA ASP A 152 29.63 2.60 7.76
C ASP A 152 29.65 1.24 8.48
N ALA A 153 30.63 0.41 8.13
CA ALA A 153 30.80 -0.92 8.71
C ALA A 153 31.39 -0.91 10.14
N SER A 154 31.35 0.24 10.83
CA SER A 154 31.50 0.28 12.29
C SER A 154 30.21 -0.06 13.03
N HIS A 155 29.06 0.01 12.33
CA HIS A 155 27.76 -0.36 12.86
C HIS A 155 27.73 -1.85 13.23
N GLN A 156 27.23 -2.18 14.42
CA GLN A 156 27.34 -3.56 14.93
C GLN A 156 26.45 -4.55 14.18
N ASP A 157 25.36 -4.08 13.58
CA ASP A 157 24.50 -4.94 12.75
C ASP A 157 25.16 -5.43 11.46
N HIS A 158 26.25 -4.81 10.99
CA HIS A 158 26.95 -5.24 9.78
C HIS A 158 28.45 -4.93 9.90
N PHE A 159 29.04 -5.36 11.01
CA PHE A 159 30.39 -4.99 11.39
C PHE A 159 31.44 -5.48 10.37
N PHE A 160 32.48 -4.69 10.16
CA PHE A 160 33.58 -5.04 9.26
C PHE A 160 34.38 -6.26 9.78
N GLY A 161 34.54 -7.27 8.93
CA GLY A 161 35.17 -8.55 9.26
C GLY A 161 34.21 -9.58 9.86
N ASP A 162 32.92 -9.26 9.96
CA ASP A 162 31.82 -10.19 10.25
C ASP A 162 30.90 -10.23 9.03
N THR A 163 29.82 -9.44 9.02
CA THR A 163 28.91 -9.32 7.86
C THR A 163 29.56 -8.60 6.67
N VAL A 164 30.25 -7.48 6.90
CA VAL A 164 30.94 -6.75 5.82
C VAL A 164 32.35 -7.31 5.68
N VAL A 165 32.56 -8.16 4.68
CA VAL A 165 33.84 -8.85 4.46
C VAL A 165 34.86 -7.98 3.72
N GLU A 166 34.39 -6.96 2.99
CA GLU A 166 35.24 -5.97 2.33
C GLU A 166 34.47 -4.66 2.18
N ASN A 167 35.18 -3.54 2.26
CA ASN A 167 34.58 -2.22 2.12
C ASN A 167 35.59 -1.28 1.46
N VAL A 168 35.22 -0.85 0.26
CA VAL A 168 36.10 -0.21 -0.71
C VAL A 168 35.67 1.23 -0.91
N GLN A 169 36.59 2.17 -0.72
CA GLN A 169 36.40 3.56 -1.10
C GLN A 169 36.96 3.78 -2.50
N ALA A 170 36.09 4.17 -3.43
CA ALA A 170 36.49 4.61 -4.76
C ALA A 170 37.05 6.03 -4.72
N LEU A 171 38.10 6.28 -5.51
CA LEU A 171 38.67 7.61 -5.74
C LEU A 171 38.75 7.89 -7.24
N THR A 172 37.62 7.72 -7.92
CA THR A 172 37.46 7.85 -9.38
C THR A 172 36.91 9.21 -9.83
N HIS A 173 36.84 10.18 -8.91
CA HIS A 173 36.35 11.52 -9.20
C HIS A 173 37.37 12.40 -9.95
N ALA A 174 36.87 13.35 -10.75
CA ALA A 174 37.67 14.11 -11.72
C ALA A 174 38.89 14.86 -11.14
N SER A 175 38.82 15.37 -9.90
CA SER A 175 39.97 16.04 -9.28
C SER A 175 41.12 15.10 -8.96
N VAL A 176 40.87 13.84 -8.58
CA VAL A 176 41.94 12.84 -8.43
C VAL A 176 42.52 12.46 -9.79
N ILE A 177 41.67 12.18 -10.78
CA ILE A 177 42.11 11.82 -12.15
C ILE A 177 42.98 12.95 -12.76
N SER A 178 42.64 14.21 -12.52
CA SER A 178 43.40 15.36 -13.03
C SER A 178 44.85 15.41 -12.53
N ILE A 179 45.14 14.73 -11.41
CA ILE A 179 46.46 14.66 -10.78
C ILE A 179 47.17 13.36 -11.18
N THR A 180 46.43 12.25 -11.30
CA THR A 180 47.01 10.91 -11.50
C THR A 180 47.13 10.50 -12.98
N GLY A 181 46.40 11.15 -13.89
CA GLY A 181 46.33 10.73 -15.30
C GLY A 181 45.54 9.44 -15.51
N VAL A 182 45.82 8.71 -16.59
CA VAL A 182 45.21 7.39 -16.87
C VAL A 182 45.81 6.38 -15.90
N THR A 183 44.98 5.76 -15.07
CA THR A 183 45.35 4.76 -14.06
C THR A 183 44.41 3.56 -14.17
N ASP A 184 44.73 2.47 -13.48
CA ASP A 184 43.88 1.29 -13.35
C ASP A 184 42.67 1.51 -12.40
N GLY A 185 42.37 2.77 -12.04
CA GLY A 185 41.43 3.15 -11.00
C GLY A 185 42.07 3.06 -9.61
N PHE A 186 41.83 4.07 -8.77
CA PHE A 186 42.35 4.08 -7.40
C PHE A 186 41.24 3.70 -6.42
N THR A 187 41.46 2.62 -5.67
CA THR A 187 40.56 2.16 -4.62
C THR A 187 41.34 2.00 -3.31
N LEU A 188 40.69 2.33 -2.19
CA LEU A 188 41.18 2.01 -0.85
C LEU A 188 40.32 0.88 -0.30
N ARG A 189 40.94 -0.27 -0.04
CA ARG A 189 40.29 -1.47 0.51
C ARG A 189 40.43 -1.53 2.03
N GLY A 190 39.64 -2.37 2.67
CA GLY A 190 39.68 -2.61 4.11
C GLY A 190 39.30 -1.40 4.96
N GLN A 191 38.42 -0.54 4.44
CA GLN A 191 38.00 0.67 5.14
C GLN A 191 36.85 0.36 6.08
N VAL A 192 36.93 0.77 7.35
CA VAL A 192 35.82 0.53 8.28
C VAL A 192 34.59 1.37 7.91
N ASN A 193 34.78 2.60 7.45
CA ASN A 193 33.69 3.48 7.03
C ASN A 193 34.05 4.16 5.70
N THR A 194 33.19 3.98 4.70
CA THR A 194 33.25 4.62 3.39
C THR A 194 32.03 5.54 3.13
N ASP A 195 31.02 5.52 4.00
CA ASP A 195 29.81 6.35 3.92
C ASP A 195 29.97 7.69 4.66
N LEU A 196 30.89 8.51 4.18
CA LEU A 196 31.41 9.65 4.95
C LEU A 196 30.47 10.86 5.02
N ASN A 197 29.36 10.88 4.29
CA ASN A 197 28.51 12.05 4.18
C ASN A 197 27.03 11.80 3.85
N SER A 198 26.63 10.58 3.50
CA SER A 198 25.26 10.32 3.03
C SER A 198 24.46 9.58 4.09
N GLY A 199 24.86 8.35 4.41
CA GLY A 199 24.10 7.39 5.21
C GLY A 199 23.26 6.41 4.39
N HIS A 200 23.12 6.66 3.08
CA HIS A 200 22.25 5.89 2.19
C HIS A 200 22.72 4.44 2.02
N GLY A 201 23.99 4.23 1.65
CA GLY A 201 24.52 2.88 1.46
C GLY A 201 24.56 2.07 2.76
N THR A 202 24.76 2.73 3.91
CA THR A 202 24.61 2.07 5.22
C THR A 202 23.19 1.58 5.45
N HIS A 203 22.16 2.37 5.12
CA HIS A 203 20.76 1.96 5.23
C HIS A 203 20.42 0.79 4.28
N VAL A 204 20.91 0.86 3.03
CA VAL A 204 20.80 -0.22 2.03
C VAL A 204 21.42 -1.51 2.57
N THR A 205 22.64 -1.45 3.12
CA THR A 205 23.33 -2.61 3.71
C THR A 205 22.56 -3.23 4.87
N GLY A 206 22.04 -2.42 5.80
CA GLY A 206 21.22 -2.95 6.90
C GLY A 206 19.95 -3.65 6.40
N THR A 207 19.35 -3.16 5.31
CA THR A 207 18.14 -3.75 4.73
C THR A 207 18.45 -5.12 4.10
N ILE A 208 19.65 -5.28 3.53
CA ILE A 208 20.11 -6.57 2.98
C ILE A 208 20.47 -7.51 4.11
N ALA A 209 21.44 -7.16 4.95
CA ALA A 209 22.11 -8.11 5.84
C ALA A 209 22.36 -7.57 7.26
N GLY A 210 21.66 -6.53 7.70
CA GLY A 210 21.75 -6.10 9.09
C GLY A 210 21.33 -7.22 10.03
N SER A 211 22.14 -7.57 11.02
CA SER A 211 21.81 -8.64 11.98
C SER A 211 20.70 -8.26 12.96
N GLY A 212 20.34 -6.97 13.05
CA GLY A 212 19.36 -6.46 14.01
C GLY A 212 19.84 -6.48 15.46
N SER A 213 21.13 -6.76 15.72
CA SER A 213 21.71 -6.87 17.06
C SER A 213 21.49 -5.64 17.95
N MET A 214 21.46 -4.45 17.35
CA MET A 214 21.26 -3.19 18.06
C MET A 214 19.79 -2.84 18.30
N SER A 215 18.85 -3.73 17.93
CA SER A 215 17.41 -3.60 18.12
C SER A 215 16.74 -4.87 18.63
N ASP A 216 17.51 -5.79 19.25
CA ASP A 216 17.04 -7.10 19.70
C ASP A 216 16.36 -7.92 18.58
N GLY A 217 16.87 -7.81 17.35
CA GLY A 217 16.36 -8.50 16.16
C GLY A 217 15.17 -7.82 15.47
N LYS A 218 14.70 -6.68 15.98
CA LYS A 218 13.52 -5.97 15.42
C LYS A 218 13.77 -5.44 14.01
N TYR A 219 14.97 -4.95 13.72
CA TYR A 219 15.37 -4.37 12.44
C TYR A 219 16.45 -5.18 11.74
N VAL A 220 16.30 -6.51 11.75
CA VAL A 220 17.14 -7.41 10.96
C VAL A 220 16.82 -7.27 9.46
N GLY A 221 17.83 -7.42 8.60
CA GLY A 221 17.71 -7.39 7.15
C GLY A 221 17.10 -8.66 6.56
N ALA A 222 16.97 -8.69 5.25
CA ALA A 222 16.36 -9.83 4.55
C ALA A 222 17.23 -11.11 4.58
N ALA A 223 18.55 -10.94 4.55
CA ALA A 223 19.57 -11.98 4.46
C ALA A 223 20.73 -11.70 5.44
N PRO A 224 20.51 -11.83 6.76
CA PRO A 224 21.45 -11.41 7.80
C PRO A 224 22.81 -12.17 7.80
N ASP A 225 22.89 -13.35 7.19
CA ASP A 225 24.12 -14.14 7.10
C ASP A 225 24.77 -14.09 5.70
N ALA A 226 24.30 -13.19 4.82
CA ALA A 226 24.98 -12.93 3.56
C ALA A 226 26.25 -12.08 3.78
N ASP A 227 27.31 -12.42 3.05
CA ASP A 227 28.54 -11.61 3.06
C ASP A 227 28.29 -10.31 2.27
N ILE A 228 28.68 -9.16 2.84
CA ILE A 228 28.54 -7.86 2.19
C ILE A 228 29.89 -7.33 1.74
N ILE A 229 29.90 -6.80 0.51
CA ILE A 229 31.01 -6.00 -0.01
C ILE A 229 30.52 -4.59 -0.30
N GLY A 230 31.09 -3.60 0.40
CA GLY A 230 30.83 -2.19 0.12
C GLY A 230 31.71 -1.64 -0.99
N TYR A 231 31.12 -0.89 -1.90
CA TYR A 231 31.84 -0.02 -2.84
C TYR A 231 31.26 1.39 -2.77
N GLY A 232 31.93 2.24 -2.00
CA GLY A 232 31.55 3.63 -1.80
C GLY A 232 32.09 4.54 -2.89
N SER A 233 31.20 5.19 -3.64
CA SER A 233 31.57 6.17 -4.67
C SER A 233 32.08 7.50 -4.10
N GLY A 234 31.94 7.72 -2.80
CA GLY A 234 32.09 9.05 -2.21
C GLY A 234 30.90 9.95 -2.56
N GLY A 235 30.85 11.14 -1.95
CA GLY A 235 29.62 11.90 -1.67
C GLY A 235 28.64 12.29 -2.78
N ALA A 236 28.90 11.95 -4.04
CA ALA A 236 27.92 11.90 -5.12
C ALA A 236 28.18 10.63 -5.96
N VAL A 237 27.15 9.84 -6.23
CA VAL A 237 27.24 8.66 -7.10
C VAL A 237 27.32 9.12 -8.55
N LEU A 238 28.52 9.13 -9.13
CA LEU A 238 28.73 9.49 -10.54
C LEU A 238 28.93 8.24 -11.40
N LEU A 239 28.63 8.36 -12.70
CA LEU A 239 28.72 7.27 -13.68
C LEU A 239 30.07 6.52 -13.66
N LEU A 240 31.18 7.24 -13.50
CA LEU A 240 32.52 6.65 -13.53
C LEU A 240 32.82 5.85 -12.24
N ASP A 241 32.27 6.30 -11.11
CA ASP A 241 32.39 5.61 -9.83
C ASP A 241 31.57 4.31 -9.84
N THR A 242 30.36 4.34 -10.40
CA THR A 242 29.51 3.15 -10.50
C THR A 242 30.09 2.08 -11.44
N ILE A 243 30.66 2.50 -12.58
CA ILE A 243 31.40 1.59 -13.48
C ILE A 243 32.60 0.97 -12.74
N GLY A 244 33.31 1.75 -11.92
CA GLY A 244 34.40 1.24 -11.09
C GLY A 244 33.95 0.14 -10.12
N GLY A 245 32.74 0.25 -9.57
CA GLY A 245 32.15 -0.80 -8.73
C GLY A 245 31.93 -2.10 -9.50
N PHE A 246 31.39 -2.05 -10.71
CA PHE A 246 31.27 -3.23 -11.56
C PHE A 246 32.63 -3.81 -11.96
N ASP A 247 33.61 -2.96 -12.31
CA ASP A 247 34.95 -3.44 -12.63
C ASP A 247 35.61 -4.11 -11.42
N PHE A 248 35.45 -3.55 -10.22
CA PHE A 248 35.89 -4.20 -8.99
C PHE A 248 35.22 -5.57 -8.79
N ALA A 249 33.89 -5.65 -8.95
CA ALA A 249 33.15 -6.90 -8.83
C ALA A 249 33.71 -7.97 -9.78
N ILE A 250 33.85 -7.61 -11.06
CA ILE A 250 34.35 -8.48 -12.16
C ILE A 250 35.76 -8.99 -11.88
N ASN A 251 36.64 -8.17 -11.30
CA ASN A 251 38.01 -8.57 -10.98
C ASN A 251 38.12 -9.36 -9.66
N ASN A 252 37.09 -9.33 -8.81
CA ASN A 252 37.12 -9.95 -7.48
C ASN A 252 36.03 -11.00 -7.24
N VAL A 253 35.36 -11.49 -8.29
CA VAL A 253 34.24 -12.45 -8.20
C VAL A 253 34.55 -13.64 -7.29
N TYR A 254 35.79 -14.15 -7.35
CA TYR A 254 36.24 -15.34 -6.60
C TYR A 254 37.32 -15.01 -5.56
N SER A 255 37.43 -13.75 -5.13
CA SER A 255 38.49 -13.30 -4.21
C SER A 255 38.13 -13.45 -2.73
N TYR A 256 36.91 -13.87 -2.40
CA TYR A 256 36.39 -14.01 -1.04
C TYR A 256 35.90 -15.45 -0.81
N ASP A 257 35.54 -15.76 0.43
CA ASP A 257 35.08 -17.11 0.82
C ASP A 257 33.86 -17.55 0.01
N ASN A 258 32.93 -16.63 -0.24
CA ASN A 258 31.79 -16.82 -1.15
C ASN A 258 31.93 -15.91 -2.38
N PRO A 259 31.54 -16.39 -3.57
CA PRO A 259 31.63 -15.58 -4.79
C PRO A 259 30.65 -14.41 -4.74
N ILE A 260 31.03 -13.29 -5.38
CA ILE A 260 30.10 -12.19 -5.62
C ILE A 260 29.02 -12.69 -6.57
N LYS A 261 27.76 -12.69 -6.13
CA LYS A 261 26.62 -13.20 -6.90
C LYS A 261 25.54 -12.16 -7.13
N VAL A 262 25.42 -11.17 -6.26
CA VAL A 262 24.41 -10.11 -6.35
C VAL A 262 25.10 -8.76 -6.29
N ILE A 263 24.68 -7.82 -7.14
CA ILE A 263 25.12 -6.42 -7.10
C ILE A 263 23.88 -5.56 -6.90
N SER A 264 23.75 -4.94 -5.73
CA SER A 264 22.69 -4.00 -5.37
C SER A 264 23.06 -2.58 -5.81
N ASN A 265 22.17 -1.95 -6.58
CA ASN A 265 22.36 -0.63 -7.18
C ASN A 265 21.16 0.26 -6.87
N SER A 266 21.20 0.91 -5.70
CA SER A 266 20.17 1.85 -5.26
C SER A 266 20.42 3.28 -5.77
N TRP A 267 20.76 3.38 -7.06
CA TRP A 267 21.09 4.63 -7.75
C TRP A 267 20.58 4.59 -9.20
N GLY A 268 20.47 5.77 -9.80
CA GLY A 268 19.91 5.91 -11.13
C GLY A 268 20.19 7.27 -11.77
N SER A 269 19.59 7.45 -12.93
CA SER A 269 19.49 8.74 -13.61
C SER A 269 18.07 8.89 -14.15
N SER A 270 17.75 10.05 -14.70
CA SER A 270 16.60 10.22 -15.59
C SER A 270 17.03 10.15 -17.06
N GLY A 271 16.07 9.97 -17.96
CA GLY A 271 16.28 9.92 -19.41
C GLY A 271 16.07 8.53 -20.00
N LYS A 272 16.25 8.42 -21.32
CA LYS A 272 16.00 7.20 -22.08
C LYS A 272 17.09 6.15 -21.86
N TYR A 273 16.71 4.88 -21.90
CA TYR A 273 17.65 3.78 -21.85
C TYR A 273 18.54 3.74 -23.09
N GLU A 274 19.85 3.74 -22.85
CA GLU A 274 20.86 3.59 -23.88
C GLU A 274 21.50 2.19 -23.77
N PRO A 275 21.07 1.19 -24.57
CA PRO A 275 21.55 -0.18 -24.45
C PRO A 275 23.05 -0.35 -24.76
N LEU A 276 23.63 0.58 -25.52
CA LEU A 276 25.07 0.63 -25.82
C LEU A 276 25.87 1.46 -24.82
N GLY A 277 25.22 1.94 -23.75
CA GLY A 277 25.84 2.73 -22.69
C GLY A 277 26.85 1.92 -21.86
N PRO A 278 27.73 2.61 -21.13
CA PRO A 278 28.81 1.94 -20.38
C PRO A 278 28.31 1.11 -19.19
N VAL A 279 27.20 1.50 -18.55
CA VAL A 279 26.57 0.69 -17.48
C VAL A 279 26.01 -0.61 -18.03
N SER A 280 25.35 -0.58 -19.20
CA SER A 280 24.84 -1.77 -19.87
C SER A 280 25.96 -2.74 -20.21
N LEU A 281 27.11 -2.25 -20.69
CA LEU A 281 28.28 -3.10 -20.95
C LEU A 281 28.87 -3.69 -19.66
N ALA A 282 29.01 -2.89 -18.60
CA ALA A 282 29.56 -3.34 -17.33
C ALA A 282 28.68 -4.40 -16.65
N THR A 283 27.37 -4.15 -16.58
CA THR A 283 26.38 -5.09 -16.04
C THR A 283 26.29 -6.35 -16.88
N TYR A 284 26.39 -6.26 -18.22
CA TYR A 284 26.40 -7.42 -19.09
C TYR A 284 27.63 -8.31 -18.83
N LYS A 285 28.83 -7.70 -18.71
CA LYS A 285 30.04 -8.45 -18.37
C LYS A 285 29.91 -9.12 -16.98
N ALA A 286 29.31 -8.44 -16.01
CA ALA A 286 29.04 -9.02 -14.70
C ALA A 286 28.04 -10.20 -14.80
N HIS A 287 26.98 -10.05 -15.59
CA HIS A 287 26.01 -11.11 -15.88
C HIS A 287 26.67 -12.36 -16.48
N LYS A 288 27.59 -12.20 -17.44
CA LYS A 288 28.33 -13.32 -18.03
C LYS A 288 29.22 -14.06 -17.04
N LEU A 289 29.55 -13.45 -15.90
CA LEU A 289 30.28 -14.04 -14.79
C LEU A 289 29.36 -14.58 -13.69
N GLY A 290 28.04 -14.57 -13.91
CA GLY A 290 27.05 -15.13 -12.98
C GLY A 290 26.67 -14.21 -11.82
N MET A 291 26.92 -12.90 -11.95
CA MET A 291 26.47 -11.87 -11.01
C MET A 291 25.17 -11.23 -11.52
N ILE A 292 24.12 -11.20 -10.71
CA ILE A 292 22.87 -10.51 -11.04
C ILE A 292 22.90 -9.08 -10.54
N SER A 293 22.55 -8.13 -11.42
CA SER A 293 22.43 -6.71 -11.07
C SER A 293 20.99 -6.40 -10.71
N VAL A 294 20.78 -5.85 -9.52
CA VAL A 294 19.48 -5.41 -9.01
C VAL A 294 19.51 -3.89 -8.94
N PHE A 295 18.56 -3.21 -9.59
CA PHE A 295 18.51 -1.76 -9.71
C PHE A 295 17.20 -1.22 -9.16
N ALA A 296 17.29 -0.04 -8.52
CA ALA A 296 16.13 0.76 -8.18
C ALA A 296 15.45 1.27 -9.46
N ALA A 297 14.12 1.16 -9.53
CA ALA A 297 13.35 1.64 -10.68
C ALA A 297 13.37 3.17 -10.82
N GLY A 298 13.66 3.92 -9.77
CA GLY A 298 13.63 5.40 -9.75
C GLY A 298 12.50 5.95 -8.88
N ASN A 299 12.58 7.25 -8.56
CA ASN A 299 11.65 7.92 -7.65
C ASN A 299 10.92 9.11 -8.33
N ASP A 300 10.78 9.08 -9.66
CA ASP A 300 10.21 10.16 -10.48
C ASP A 300 8.75 9.85 -10.91
N GLY A 301 8.09 8.89 -10.26
CA GLY A 301 6.68 8.57 -10.47
C GLY A 301 5.72 9.69 -10.02
N PRO A 302 4.41 9.54 -10.24
CA PRO A 302 3.71 8.36 -10.76
C PRO A 302 3.59 8.34 -12.30
N GLY A 303 4.17 9.30 -13.02
CA GLY A 303 4.03 9.40 -14.46
C GLY A 303 4.66 8.23 -15.23
N GLU A 304 4.13 7.96 -16.43
CA GLU A 304 4.76 7.10 -17.43
C GLU A 304 6.18 7.58 -17.79
N ASP A 305 7.02 6.64 -18.23
CA ASP A 305 8.37 6.93 -18.74
C ASP A 305 9.30 7.61 -17.72
N SER A 306 9.10 7.32 -16.44
CA SER A 306 9.92 7.79 -15.31
C SER A 306 10.99 6.78 -14.87
N HIS A 307 11.04 5.60 -15.52
CA HIS A 307 11.91 4.47 -15.19
C HIS A 307 13.40 4.80 -15.38
N ASN A 308 14.19 4.51 -14.35
CA ASN A 308 15.65 4.57 -14.35
C ASN A 308 16.22 3.82 -15.56
N PRO A 309 16.96 4.49 -16.47
CA PRO A 309 17.47 3.88 -17.68
C PRO A 309 18.41 2.71 -17.37
N TYR A 310 19.13 2.74 -16.24
CA TYR A 310 20.04 1.64 -15.88
C TYR A 310 19.31 0.39 -15.38
N ALA A 311 18.07 0.52 -14.94
CA ALA A 311 17.25 -0.60 -14.47
C ALA A 311 16.58 -1.37 -15.63
N GLN A 312 16.57 -0.81 -16.84
CA GLN A 312 15.96 -1.40 -18.04
C GLN A 312 16.78 -2.55 -18.68
N ILE A 313 17.88 -2.97 -18.06
CA ILE A 313 18.72 -4.05 -18.57
C ILE A 313 17.98 -5.41 -18.55
N PRO A 314 17.94 -6.17 -19.66
CA PRO A 314 17.22 -7.44 -19.71
C PRO A 314 17.74 -8.51 -18.74
N TRP A 315 19.05 -8.54 -18.47
CA TRP A 315 19.74 -9.49 -17.59
C TRP A 315 19.79 -9.08 -16.10
N GLY A 316 19.19 -7.94 -15.75
CA GLY A 316 19.07 -7.47 -14.37
C GLY A 316 17.62 -7.46 -13.89
N VAL A 317 17.43 -7.03 -12.65
CA VAL A 317 16.11 -6.89 -12.00
C VAL A 317 15.88 -5.42 -11.69
N SER A 318 14.81 -4.84 -12.22
CA SER A 318 14.32 -3.50 -11.84
C SER A 318 13.30 -3.61 -10.71
N VAL A 319 13.49 -2.84 -9.65
CA VAL A 319 12.68 -2.94 -8.42
C VAL A 319 11.93 -1.64 -8.15
N GLY A 320 10.60 -1.69 -8.22
CA GLY A 320 9.68 -0.63 -7.81
C GLY A 320 9.44 -0.63 -6.29
N ALA A 321 8.93 0.48 -5.77
CA ALA A 321 8.67 0.67 -4.36
C ALA A 321 7.18 0.53 -4.06
N GLY A 322 6.84 -0.42 -3.20
CA GLY A 322 5.52 -0.57 -2.64
C GLY A 322 5.49 -0.18 -1.17
N ASP A 323 4.28 0.07 -0.65
CA ASP A 323 4.06 0.26 0.77
C ASP A 323 3.88 -1.08 1.50
N LYS A 324 3.76 -1.03 2.82
CA LYS A 324 3.58 -2.22 3.68
C LYS A 324 2.13 -2.76 3.67
N PHE A 325 1.26 -2.21 2.84
CA PHE A 325 -0.12 -2.66 2.61
C PHE A 325 -0.31 -3.30 1.23
N GLY A 326 0.77 -3.41 0.44
CA GLY A 326 0.75 -4.01 -0.88
C GLY A 326 0.38 -3.05 -2.01
N GLY A 327 0.31 -1.74 -1.74
CA GLY A 327 0.10 -0.69 -2.75
C GLY A 327 1.42 -0.27 -3.42
N LEU A 328 1.33 0.29 -4.63
CA LEU A 328 2.46 0.92 -5.31
C LEU A 328 2.65 2.33 -4.76
N ALA A 329 3.88 2.72 -4.39
CA ALA A 329 4.15 4.08 -3.92
C ALA A 329 4.05 5.08 -5.08
N ASP A 330 3.43 6.24 -4.83
CA ASP A 330 3.26 7.29 -5.86
C ASP A 330 4.58 7.72 -6.50
N PHE A 331 5.64 7.86 -5.71
CA PHE A 331 6.96 8.25 -6.22
C PHE A 331 7.63 7.14 -7.02
N SER A 332 7.19 5.87 -6.92
CA SER A 332 7.84 4.76 -7.62
C SER A 332 7.77 4.99 -9.12
N SER A 333 8.93 5.11 -9.76
CA SER A 333 9.03 5.24 -11.20
C SER A 333 8.40 4.05 -11.91
N ARG A 334 7.84 4.31 -13.10
CA ARG A 334 7.10 3.37 -13.93
C ARG A 334 7.68 3.36 -15.34
N GLY A 335 7.50 2.23 -16.02
CA GLY A 335 7.90 2.06 -17.41
C GLY A 335 7.13 2.94 -18.39
N LEU A 336 7.31 2.66 -19.68
CA LEU A 336 6.48 3.23 -20.75
C LEU A 336 5.79 2.08 -21.46
N ASN A 337 4.45 2.12 -21.49
CA ASN A 337 3.65 1.05 -22.05
C ASN A 337 4.09 0.75 -23.50
N SER A 338 4.33 -0.53 -23.78
CA SER A 338 4.72 -1.05 -25.10
C SER A 338 6.07 -0.54 -25.65
N GLU A 339 6.88 0.20 -24.88
CA GLU A 339 8.23 0.57 -25.31
C GLU A 339 9.18 -0.62 -25.15
N SER A 340 9.78 -1.03 -26.27
CA SER A 340 10.78 -2.09 -26.34
C SER A 340 11.78 -1.81 -27.45
N GLY A 341 12.91 -2.51 -27.43
CA GLY A 341 13.89 -2.39 -28.49
C GLY A 341 14.95 -3.50 -28.50
N ASP A 342 15.34 -3.88 -29.71
CA ASP A 342 16.38 -4.86 -29.95
C ASP A 342 17.77 -4.20 -30.02
N PHE A 343 18.76 -4.89 -29.48
CA PHE A 343 20.15 -4.49 -29.55
C PHE A 343 21.07 -5.71 -29.49
N THR A 344 22.34 -5.50 -29.84
CA THR A 344 23.34 -6.56 -29.86
C THR A 344 24.51 -6.19 -28.97
N MET A 345 24.90 -7.11 -28.10
CA MET A 345 26.09 -6.95 -27.27
C MET A 345 27.38 -7.21 -28.07
N PRO A 346 28.57 -6.77 -27.60
CA PRO A 346 29.82 -6.95 -28.33
C PRO A 346 30.20 -8.39 -28.66
N ASP A 347 29.64 -9.39 -27.95
CA ASP A 347 29.85 -10.82 -28.22
C ASP A 347 28.90 -11.39 -29.29
N GLY A 348 28.04 -10.55 -29.87
CA GLY A 348 27.04 -10.94 -30.88
C GLY A 348 25.72 -11.44 -30.31
N THR A 349 25.55 -11.47 -28.98
CA THR A 349 24.29 -11.88 -28.36
C THR A 349 23.22 -10.80 -28.57
N GLU A 350 22.07 -11.19 -29.13
CA GLU A 350 20.92 -10.32 -29.31
C GLU A 350 20.05 -10.29 -28.06
N TRP A 351 19.55 -9.10 -27.73
CA TRP A 351 18.71 -8.85 -26.58
C TRP A 351 17.60 -7.87 -26.95
N THR A 352 16.45 -8.06 -26.31
CA THR A 352 15.33 -7.11 -26.36
C THR A 352 15.14 -6.57 -24.94
N TYR A 353 15.09 -5.24 -24.80
CA TYR A 353 14.61 -4.63 -23.56
C TYR A 353 13.13 -4.29 -23.67
N ASN A 354 12.46 -4.31 -22.52
CA ASN A 354 11.12 -3.76 -22.34
C ASN A 354 11.22 -2.68 -21.26
N ASN A 355 10.65 -1.51 -21.50
CA ASN A 355 10.61 -0.45 -20.50
C ASN A 355 9.50 -0.75 -19.48
N GLU A 356 9.79 -1.68 -18.56
CA GLU A 356 8.89 -2.11 -17.48
C GLU A 356 9.68 -2.39 -16.20
N VAL A 357 9.06 -2.18 -15.04
CA VAL A 357 9.58 -2.66 -13.76
C VAL A 357 9.59 -4.20 -13.77
N SER A 358 10.54 -4.84 -13.07
CA SER A 358 10.54 -6.31 -13.00
C SER A 358 9.65 -6.84 -11.87
N ILE A 359 9.72 -6.19 -10.70
CA ILE A 359 9.00 -6.57 -9.48
C ILE A 359 8.89 -5.36 -8.52
N VAL A 360 7.95 -5.38 -7.59
CA VAL A 360 7.78 -4.39 -6.52
C VAL A 360 8.16 -5.00 -5.16
N ALA A 361 8.78 -4.22 -4.28
CA ALA A 361 9.12 -4.62 -2.91
C ALA A 361 8.93 -3.46 -1.93
N PRO A 362 8.96 -3.70 -0.60
CA PRO A 362 8.75 -2.65 0.38
C PRO A 362 9.79 -1.52 0.26
N GLY A 363 9.32 -0.32 -0.02
CA GLY A 363 10.16 0.87 -0.21
C GLY A 363 9.64 2.12 0.49
N VAL A 364 8.55 2.03 1.27
CA VAL A 364 7.99 3.16 2.03
C VAL A 364 8.22 2.94 3.52
N ASP A 365 8.74 3.96 4.19
CA ASP A 365 8.95 4.03 5.63
C ASP A 365 9.79 2.87 6.18
N ILE A 366 10.88 2.56 5.48
CA ILE A 366 11.77 1.45 5.83
C ILE A 366 12.77 1.92 6.87
N VAL A 367 12.70 1.38 8.09
CA VAL A 367 13.76 1.59 9.09
C VAL A 367 14.89 0.60 8.85
N SER A 368 16.11 1.12 8.74
CA SER A 368 17.33 0.33 8.66
C SER A 368 18.48 1.10 9.33
N THR A 369 19.66 0.52 9.32
CA THR A 369 20.84 1.00 10.02
C THR A 369 21.23 2.41 9.60
N ARG A 370 21.57 3.23 10.58
CA ARG A 370 21.96 4.63 10.45
C ARG A 370 23.48 4.74 10.49
N ALA A 371 24.07 5.41 9.50
CA ALA A 371 25.48 5.76 9.54
C ALA A 371 25.80 6.75 10.67
N THR A 372 27.02 6.70 11.20
CA THR A 372 27.52 7.73 12.13
C THR A 372 27.56 9.12 11.47
N THR A 373 27.86 9.16 10.18
CA THR A 373 27.86 10.36 9.32
C THR A 373 26.61 10.43 8.44
N ASN A 374 25.42 10.45 9.07
CA ASN A 374 24.13 10.45 8.38
C ASN A 374 23.60 11.86 8.04
N LEU A 375 24.31 12.60 7.19
CA LEU A 375 24.00 14.01 6.91
C LEU A 375 22.90 14.21 5.85
N ALA A 376 22.67 13.23 4.96
CA ALA A 376 21.76 13.39 3.81
C ALA A 376 20.59 12.40 3.81
N ALA A 377 20.79 11.14 4.22
CA ALA A 377 19.80 10.08 4.12
C ALA A 377 19.23 9.70 5.49
N ASN A 378 18.40 10.59 6.05
CA ASN A 378 17.78 10.38 7.36
C ASN A 378 16.29 10.73 7.37
N GLY A 379 15.53 10.06 8.23
CA GLY A 379 14.11 10.35 8.48
C GLY A 379 13.87 11.61 9.33
N GLY A 380 14.92 12.29 9.80
CA GLY A 380 14.82 13.54 10.53
C GLY A 380 13.94 13.43 11.78
N GLU A 381 12.92 14.30 11.88
CA GLU A 381 11.97 14.28 12.99
C GLU A 381 11.05 13.05 12.95
N ALA A 382 10.75 12.49 11.77
CA ALA A 382 9.89 11.32 11.62
C ALA A 382 10.49 10.07 12.28
N ASP A 383 11.82 10.02 12.45
CA ASP A 383 12.47 8.92 13.17
C ASP A 383 12.03 8.84 14.63
N ILE A 384 11.77 9.98 15.28
CA ILE A 384 11.38 10.03 16.71
C ILE A 384 10.02 9.35 16.93
N ASP A 385 9.14 9.46 15.94
CA ASP A 385 7.81 8.85 15.97
C ASP A 385 7.81 7.40 15.49
N ALA A 386 8.80 6.98 14.69
CA ALA A 386 8.86 5.67 14.06
C ALA A 386 9.80 4.66 14.75
N ILE A 387 10.75 5.14 15.56
CA ILE A 387 11.83 4.33 16.12
C ILE A 387 11.88 4.51 17.64
N GLU A 388 12.05 3.42 18.36
CA GLU A 388 12.19 3.46 19.81
C GLU A 388 13.40 4.29 20.22
N VAL A 389 13.27 5.06 21.30
CA VAL A 389 14.29 6.04 21.73
C VAL A 389 15.67 5.40 21.90
N GLN A 390 15.75 4.17 22.41
CA GLN A 390 17.03 3.48 22.57
C GLN A 390 17.66 3.02 21.24
N ASN A 391 16.86 2.88 20.18
CA ASN A 391 17.29 2.45 18.85
C ASN A 391 17.60 3.65 17.93
N LEU A 392 17.09 4.85 18.23
CA LEU A 392 17.32 6.07 17.43
C LEU A 392 18.78 6.33 17.04
N PRO A 393 19.80 6.12 17.90
CA PRO A 393 21.18 6.36 17.49
C PRO A 393 21.67 5.44 16.36
N PHE A 394 21.02 4.28 16.18
CA PHE A 394 21.49 3.19 15.32
C PHE A 394 20.61 2.97 14.09
N TYR A 395 19.41 3.54 14.03
CA TYR A 395 18.49 3.32 12.92
C TYR A 395 17.85 4.62 12.43
N THR A 396 17.39 4.61 11.18
CA THR A 396 16.68 5.71 10.53
C THR A 396 15.67 5.16 9.52
N MET A 397 14.57 5.88 9.34
CA MET A 397 13.47 5.56 8.44
C MET A 397 13.58 6.36 7.15
N ILE A 398 13.53 5.69 6.00
CA ILE A 398 13.62 6.36 4.70
C ILE A 398 12.72 5.63 3.69
N SER A 399 12.29 6.36 2.66
CA SER A 399 11.44 5.88 1.58
C SER A 399 12.13 6.06 0.23
N GLY A 400 11.97 5.08 -0.67
CA GLY A 400 12.50 5.10 -2.02
C GLY A 400 12.53 3.70 -2.64
N THR A 401 12.60 3.64 -3.98
CA THR A 401 12.97 2.40 -4.70
C THR A 401 14.35 1.91 -4.28
N SER A 402 15.22 2.81 -3.84
CA SER A 402 16.48 2.53 -3.17
C SER A 402 16.38 1.63 -1.93
N MET A 403 15.24 1.62 -1.24
CA MET A 403 14.98 0.77 -0.08
C MET A 403 14.25 -0.52 -0.49
N ALA A 404 13.53 -0.53 -1.61
CA ALA A 404 12.93 -1.74 -2.17
C ALA A 404 13.98 -2.67 -2.80
N THR A 405 14.96 -2.12 -3.53
CA THR A 405 16.08 -2.85 -4.14
C THR A 405 16.82 -3.78 -3.16
N PRO A 406 17.28 -3.33 -1.98
CA PRO A 406 17.99 -4.19 -1.04
C PRO A 406 17.14 -5.33 -0.47
N HIS A 407 15.82 -5.15 -0.31
CA HIS A 407 14.94 -6.28 0.05
C HIS A 407 15.04 -7.39 -1.00
N VAL A 408 14.95 -7.05 -2.30
CA VAL A 408 15.07 -8.02 -3.39
C VAL A 408 16.48 -8.60 -3.47
N SER A 409 17.53 -7.81 -3.26
CA SER A 409 18.92 -8.32 -3.21
C SER A 409 19.12 -9.36 -2.10
N GLY A 410 18.56 -9.11 -0.90
CA GLY A 410 18.58 -10.09 0.19
C GLY A 410 17.76 -11.33 -0.14
N ILE A 411 16.56 -11.18 -0.70
CA ILE A 411 15.74 -12.32 -1.16
C ILE A 411 16.48 -13.17 -2.18
N ILE A 412 17.21 -12.58 -3.13
CA ILE A 412 18.06 -13.32 -4.08
C ILE A 412 19.16 -14.09 -3.35
N ALA A 413 19.75 -13.54 -2.29
CA ALA A 413 20.71 -14.29 -1.46
C ALA A 413 20.05 -15.52 -0.80
N LEU A 414 18.79 -15.42 -0.35
CA LEU A 414 18.02 -16.58 0.12
C LEU A 414 17.80 -17.62 -0.98
N LEU A 415 17.50 -17.19 -2.20
CA LEU A 415 17.37 -18.11 -3.36
C LEU A 415 18.68 -18.82 -3.68
N LEU A 416 19.81 -18.11 -3.59
CA LEU A 416 21.13 -18.66 -3.83
C LEU A 416 21.60 -19.59 -2.71
N GLU A 417 21.19 -19.36 -1.47
CA GLU A 417 21.37 -20.32 -0.38
C GLU A 417 20.56 -21.60 -0.63
N ALA A 418 19.30 -21.44 -1.06
CA ALA A 418 18.42 -22.57 -1.39
C ALA A 418 18.93 -23.37 -2.60
N ASN A 419 19.43 -22.67 -3.62
CA ASN A 419 19.97 -23.29 -4.82
C ASN A 419 21.13 -22.45 -5.40
N PRO A 420 22.39 -22.77 -5.04
CA PRO A 420 23.56 -22.04 -5.50
C PRO A 420 23.81 -22.13 -7.01
N SER A 421 23.12 -23.03 -7.72
CA SER A 421 23.29 -23.26 -9.16
C SER A 421 22.41 -22.36 -10.04
N LEU A 422 21.51 -21.58 -9.44
CA LEU A 422 20.64 -20.67 -10.18
C LEU A 422 21.47 -19.64 -10.96
N ASP A 423 21.11 -19.49 -12.23
CA ASP A 423 21.61 -18.42 -13.09
C ASP A 423 20.70 -17.18 -13.00
N ASN A 424 21.16 -16.05 -13.55
CA ASN A 424 20.42 -14.78 -13.44
C ASN A 424 19.03 -14.85 -14.08
N ALA A 425 18.87 -15.62 -15.17
CA ALA A 425 17.60 -15.76 -15.85
C ALA A 425 16.61 -16.53 -14.98
N SER A 426 17.05 -17.63 -14.36
CA SER A 426 16.26 -18.44 -13.43
C SER A 426 15.89 -17.65 -12.18
N ILE A 427 16.82 -16.86 -11.62
CA ILE A 427 16.53 -15.97 -10.47
C ILE A 427 15.43 -14.97 -10.83
N LYS A 428 15.58 -14.26 -11.95
CA LYS A 428 14.59 -13.27 -12.40
C LYS A 428 13.23 -13.92 -12.68
N GLN A 429 13.24 -15.08 -13.34
CA GLN A 429 12.04 -15.85 -13.62
C GLN A 429 11.34 -16.29 -12.33
N ILE A 430 12.07 -16.86 -11.36
CA ILE A 430 11.51 -17.28 -10.07
C ILE A 430 10.86 -16.09 -9.38
N LEU A 431 11.55 -14.94 -9.27
CA LEU A 431 10.98 -13.74 -8.65
C LEU A 431 9.68 -13.31 -9.34
N GLN A 432 9.64 -13.32 -10.67
CA GLN A 432 8.46 -12.92 -11.44
C GLN A 432 7.31 -13.93 -11.34
N GLU A 433 7.59 -15.23 -11.43
CA GLU A 433 6.57 -16.27 -11.33
C GLU A 433 6.04 -16.46 -9.92
N THR A 434 6.78 -15.98 -8.91
CA THR A 434 6.41 -16.12 -7.50
C THR A 434 5.81 -14.85 -6.88
N ALA A 435 5.84 -13.72 -7.58
CA ALA A 435 5.25 -12.48 -7.12
C ALA A 435 3.75 -12.63 -6.80
N THR A 436 3.28 -11.81 -5.87
CA THR A 436 1.86 -11.60 -5.57
C THR A 436 1.32 -10.54 -6.51
N ASN A 437 0.19 -10.80 -7.16
CA ASN A 437 -0.42 -9.81 -8.04
C ASN A 437 -0.72 -8.50 -7.29
N MET A 438 -0.56 -7.39 -8.01
CA MET A 438 -1.04 -6.08 -7.61
C MET A 438 -2.17 -5.69 -8.60
N PRO A 439 -3.42 -6.10 -8.32
CA PRO A 439 -4.58 -5.73 -9.13
C PRO A 439 -4.68 -4.22 -9.39
N GLY A 440 -5.21 -3.84 -10.56
CA GLY A 440 -5.36 -2.43 -10.94
C GLY A 440 -4.11 -1.78 -11.52
N TYR A 441 -3.00 -2.52 -11.60
CA TYR A 441 -1.76 -2.04 -12.20
C TYR A 441 -1.38 -2.89 -13.40
N GLU A 442 -0.86 -2.20 -14.41
CA GLU A 442 -0.34 -2.83 -15.60
C GLU A 442 1.10 -3.33 -15.41
N ARG A 443 1.53 -4.28 -16.26
CA ARG A 443 2.88 -4.87 -16.17
C ARG A 443 3.99 -3.81 -16.25
N TRP A 444 3.82 -2.76 -17.03
CA TRP A 444 4.84 -1.72 -17.18
C TRP A 444 5.04 -0.89 -15.89
N GLU A 445 4.06 -0.88 -14.98
CA GLU A 445 4.10 -0.18 -13.69
C GLU A 445 4.73 -1.04 -12.58
N VAL A 446 4.24 -2.27 -12.43
CA VAL A 446 4.56 -3.13 -11.26
C VAL A 446 5.35 -4.39 -11.62
N GLY A 447 5.65 -4.60 -12.90
CA GLY A 447 6.23 -5.84 -13.38
C GLY A 447 5.33 -7.03 -13.07
N ALA A 448 5.90 -8.04 -12.43
CA ALA A 448 5.15 -9.22 -12.01
C ALA A 448 4.29 -9.01 -10.74
N GLY A 449 4.42 -7.88 -10.05
CA GLY A 449 3.72 -7.59 -8.79
C GLY A 449 4.65 -7.56 -7.59
N TYR A 450 4.09 -7.77 -6.40
CA TYR A 450 4.78 -7.63 -5.11
C TYR A 450 5.59 -8.89 -4.76
N VAL A 451 6.86 -8.73 -4.35
CA VAL A 451 7.75 -9.86 -4.07
C VAL A 451 7.23 -10.78 -2.95
N ASN A 452 7.38 -12.09 -3.14
CA ASN A 452 7.00 -13.15 -2.18
C ASN A 452 8.18 -14.11 -2.00
N ALA A 453 9.03 -13.81 -1.03
CA ALA A 453 10.25 -14.55 -0.72
C ALA A 453 9.98 -16.01 -0.36
N ARG A 454 8.91 -16.30 0.40
CA ARG A 454 8.54 -17.66 0.78
C ARG A 454 8.27 -18.53 -0.45
N SER A 455 7.44 -18.06 -1.38
CA SER A 455 7.16 -18.80 -2.63
C SER A 455 8.40 -18.86 -3.53
N ALA A 456 9.20 -17.80 -3.57
CA ALA A 456 10.45 -17.75 -4.33
C ALA A 456 11.46 -18.82 -3.87
N VAL A 457 11.68 -18.97 -2.55
CA VAL A 457 12.57 -20.02 -2.01
C VAL A 457 12.04 -21.41 -2.28
N ALA A 458 10.72 -21.62 -2.15
CA ALA A 458 10.10 -22.89 -2.55
C ALA A 458 10.33 -23.21 -4.03
N ALA A 459 10.23 -22.22 -4.92
CA ALA A 459 10.53 -22.37 -6.35
C ALA A 459 12.01 -22.69 -6.61
N ALA A 460 12.93 -22.04 -5.88
CA ALA A 460 14.37 -22.32 -6.01
C ALA A 460 14.74 -23.76 -5.64
N LEU A 461 13.95 -24.39 -4.76
CA LEU A 461 14.03 -25.79 -4.37
C LEU A 461 13.25 -26.74 -5.30
N ASP A 462 12.80 -26.26 -6.47
CA ASP A 462 12.01 -26.98 -7.48
C ASP A 462 10.62 -27.47 -7.00
N TYR A 463 10.01 -26.81 -6.01
CA TYR A 463 8.63 -27.10 -5.62
C TYR A 463 7.61 -26.48 -6.59
N ASP A 464 6.64 -27.30 -7.00
CA ASP A 464 5.45 -26.99 -7.78
C ASP A 464 5.53 -25.75 -8.71
N MET A 465 6.15 -25.94 -9.88
CA MET A 465 6.29 -24.90 -10.91
C MET A 465 4.98 -24.53 -11.64
N SER A 466 3.83 -25.12 -11.29
CA SER A 466 2.55 -24.78 -11.93
C SER A 466 1.94 -23.46 -11.43
N HIS A 467 2.51 -22.87 -10.38
CA HIS A 467 2.05 -21.64 -9.74
C HIS A 467 2.27 -20.37 -10.56
N SER A 468 3.11 -20.40 -11.61
CA SER A 468 3.31 -19.26 -12.51
C SER A 468 2.00 -18.76 -13.15
N LEU A 469 0.99 -19.64 -13.27
CA LEU A 469 -0.33 -19.32 -13.80
C LEU A 469 -1.12 -18.33 -12.94
N THR A 470 -0.74 -18.16 -11.68
CA THR A 470 -1.42 -17.26 -10.74
C THR A 470 -1.10 -15.79 -10.98
N VAL A 471 -0.01 -15.49 -11.67
CA VAL A 471 0.45 -14.11 -11.88
C VAL A 471 -0.17 -13.52 -13.15
N ASN A 472 -0.91 -12.41 -13.00
CA ASN A 472 -1.64 -11.76 -14.10
C ASN A 472 -0.69 -11.15 -15.12
N ASN A 473 0.36 -10.50 -14.62
CA ASN A 473 1.21 -9.67 -15.45
C ASN A 473 2.30 -10.46 -16.17
N LEU A 474 2.28 -11.79 -16.23
CA LEU A 474 3.30 -12.55 -17.00
C LEU A 474 3.02 -12.52 -18.52
N PRO A 475 4.05 -12.49 -19.39
CA PRO A 475 3.84 -12.38 -20.83
C PRO A 475 3.17 -13.62 -21.46
N SER A 476 3.29 -14.77 -20.80
CA SER A 476 2.67 -16.03 -21.22
C SER A 476 1.21 -16.18 -20.74
N LYS A 477 0.72 -15.24 -19.92
CA LYS A 477 -0.65 -15.27 -19.40
C LYS A 477 -1.62 -14.95 -20.55
N THR A 478 -2.58 -15.85 -20.74
CA THR A 478 -3.68 -15.64 -21.70
C THR A 478 -4.99 -15.60 -20.93
N PHE A 479 -5.68 -14.48 -21.02
CA PHE A 479 -7.04 -14.31 -20.50
C PHE A 479 -8.05 -14.80 -21.53
N LYS A 480 -9.20 -15.27 -21.05
CA LYS A 480 -10.31 -15.74 -21.89
C LYS A 480 -11.24 -14.62 -22.34
N ALA A 481 -11.18 -13.50 -21.63
CA ALA A 481 -11.91 -12.28 -21.92
C ALA A 481 -11.01 -11.05 -21.83
N ASN A 482 -11.41 -10.02 -22.57
CA ASN A 482 -10.86 -8.67 -22.44
C ASN A 482 -12.00 -7.66 -22.54
N ALA A 483 -11.90 -6.58 -21.77
CA ALA A 483 -12.76 -5.43 -21.88
C ALA A 483 -11.86 -4.20 -21.90
N LEU A 484 -12.16 -3.27 -22.81
CA LEU A 484 -11.51 -1.98 -22.86
C LEU A 484 -12.36 -1.03 -22.05
N VAL A 485 -11.84 -0.56 -20.94
CA VAL A 485 -12.47 0.47 -20.12
C VAL A 485 -11.45 1.60 -19.99
N SER A 486 -11.89 2.82 -20.24
CA SER A 486 -11.03 4.00 -20.14
C SER A 486 -11.68 5.06 -19.28
N THR A 487 -10.87 5.76 -18.49
CA THR A 487 -11.33 6.94 -17.76
C THR A 487 -11.83 7.98 -18.75
N SER A 488 -13.05 8.46 -18.52
CA SER A 488 -13.62 9.57 -19.30
C SER A 488 -12.90 10.87 -18.95
N GLU A 489 -12.70 11.75 -19.94
CA GLU A 489 -12.31 13.14 -19.67
C GLU A 489 -13.42 13.92 -18.96
N ARG A 490 -14.66 13.40 -18.96
CA ARG A 490 -15.79 13.99 -18.26
C ARG A 490 -15.65 13.77 -16.77
N THR A 491 -15.61 14.88 -16.04
CA THR A 491 -15.78 14.92 -14.59
C THR A 491 -16.83 15.96 -14.25
N GLU A 492 -17.63 15.68 -13.22
CA GLU A 492 -18.59 16.63 -12.67
C GLU A 492 -18.21 16.94 -11.23
N VAL A 493 -18.03 18.22 -10.93
CA VAL A 493 -17.77 18.68 -9.57
C VAL A 493 -19.07 19.27 -9.02
N LEU A 494 -19.57 18.68 -7.95
CA LEU A 494 -20.85 19.00 -7.33
C LEU A 494 -20.62 19.44 -5.89
N ASP A 495 -21.10 20.63 -5.55
CA ASP A 495 -21.16 21.09 -4.17
C ASP A 495 -22.39 20.47 -3.49
N VAL A 496 -22.19 19.41 -2.69
CA VAL A 496 -23.27 18.70 -1.98
C VAL A 496 -23.31 19.16 -0.53
N PHE A 497 -24.38 19.83 -0.11
CA PHE A 497 -24.53 20.25 1.28
C PHE A 497 -25.05 19.10 2.15
N TYR A 498 -24.26 18.75 3.16
CA TYR A 498 -24.70 17.89 4.23
C TYR A 498 -25.46 18.68 5.28
N ALA A 499 -26.75 18.41 5.38
CA ALA A 499 -27.62 18.91 6.43
C ALA A 499 -27.78 17.82 7.52
N PRO A 500 -27.28 18.04 8.75
CA PRO A 500 -27.43 17.08 9.84
C PRO A 500 -28.89 16.87 10.26
N VAL A 501 -29.82 17.74 9.89
CA VAL A 501 -31.25 17.62 10.22
C VAL A 501 -32.09 18.05 9.01
N GLY A 502 -33.17 17.32 8.72
CA GLY A 502 -34.10 17.63 7.63
C GLY A 502 -33.92 16.72 6.42
N GLU A 503 -34.50 17.08 5.28
CA GLU A 503 -34.33 16.32 4.04
C GLU A 503 -32.90 16.52 3.48
N PRO A 504 -32.15 15.44 3.16
CA PRO A 504 -30.84 15.55 2.52
C PRO A 504 -30.91 16.32 1.20
N GLU A 505 -29.90 17.15 0.92
CA GLU A 505 -29.76 17.72 -0.41
C GLU A 505 -29.28 16.63 -1.38
N VAL A 506 -30.10 16.33 -2.38
CA VAL A 506 -29.71 15.45 -3.48
C VAL A 506 -29.34 16.31 -4.68
N LYS A 507 -28.08 16.24 -5.10
CA LYS A 507 -27.64 16.76 -6.40
C LYS A 507 -27.85 15.70 -7.47
N THR A 508 -28.07 16.12 -8.71
CA THR A 508 -28.26 15.20 -9.83
C THR A 508 -27.25 15.43 -10.92
N PHE A 509 -26.86 14.35 -11.60
CA PHE A 509 -25.99 14.36 -12.77
C PHE A 509 -26.46 13.31 -13.78
N GLU A 510 -25.99 13.40 -15.02
CA GLU A 510 -26.39 12.48 -16.10
C GLU A 510 -25.32 11.41 -16.33
N VAL A 511 -25.76 10.18 -16.58
CA VAL A 511 -24.93 9.05 -17.00
C VAL A 511 -25.42 8.59 -18.37
N GLY A 512 -24.52 8.55 -19.35
CA GLY A 512 -24.83 8.10 -20.71
C GLY A 512 -24.82 6.58 -20.89
N GLU A 513 -24.97 6.15 -22.14
CA GLU A 513 -24.99 4.73 -22.56
C GLU A 513 -23.60 4.10 -22.69
N SER A 514 -22.55 4.92 -22.78
CA SER A 514 -21.16 4.47 -22.94
C SER A 514 -20.43 4.25 -21.62
N GLU A 515 -20.93 4.83 -20.54
CA GLU A 515 -20.36 4.70 -19.21
C GLU A 515 -20.58 3.30 -18.65
N VAL A 516 -19.55 2.72 -18.04
CA VAL A 516 -19.58 1.42 -17.36
C VAL A 516 -19.48 1.54 -15.85
N LEU A 517 -18.82 2.58 -15.35
CA LEU A 517 -18.67 2.80 -13.91
C LEU A 517 -18.83 4.29 -13.60
N VAL A 518 -19.58 4.56 -12.54
CA VAL A 518 -19.71 5.89 -11.94
C VAL A 518 -18.95 5.85 -10.62
N LYS A 519 -18.01 6.78 -10.43
CA LYS A 519 -17.28 6.96 -9.18
C LYS A 519 -17.59 8.34 -8.64
N ALA A 520 -17.76 8.45 -7.33
CA ALA A 520 -17.82 9.73 -6.65
C ALA A 520 -16.90 9.72 -5.43
N SER A 521 -16.19 10.82 -5.24
CA SER A 521 -15.31 10.99 -4.10
C SER A 521 -15.38 12.39 -3.52
N ALA A 522 -15.19 12.47 -2.21
CA ALA A 522 -15.02 13.73 -1.48
C ALA A 522 -14.15 13.46 -0.24
N SER A 523 -13.69 14.50 0.43
CA SER A 523 -12.93 14.38 1.68
C SER A 523 -13.57 15.20 2.78
N THR A 524 -13.42 14.74 4.02
CA THR A 524 -13.85 15.48 5.23
C THR A 524 -12.76 15.40 6.29
N LEU A 525 -12.65 16.46 7.09
CA LEU A 525 -11.77 16.50 8.26
C LEU A 525 -12.55 16.49 9.58
N ALA A 526 -13.88 16.62 9.52
CA ALA A 526 -14.70 16.95 10.69
C ALA A 526 -15.92 16.04 10.89
N ASN A 527 -16.42 15.40 9.82
CA ASN A 527 -17.65 14.60 9.87
C ASN A 527 -17.40 13.10 9.66
N LEU A 528 -18.22 12.26 10.29
CA LEU A 528 -18.33 10.83 10.01
C LEU A 528 -19.45 10.66 8.98
N THR A 529 -19.11 10.74 7.70
CA THR A 529 -20.06 10.81 6.58
C THR A 529 -19.69 9.84 5.47
N LYS A 530 -20.67 9.49 4.63
CA LYS A 530 -20.52 8.67 3.43
C LYS A 530 -21.23 9.33 2.26
N LEU A 531 -20.76 9.04 1.04
CA LEU A 531 -21.49 9.36 -0.19
C LEU A 531 -22.53 8.29 -0.48
N VAL A 532 -23.66 8.70 -1.04
CA VAL A 532 -24.68 7.80 -1.56
C VAL A 532 -24.97 8.17 -3.00
N LEU A 533 -24.82 7.20 -3.91
CA LEU A 533 -25.27 7.31 -5.29
C LEU A 533 -26.65 6.68 -5.41
N VAL A 534 -27.56 7.37 -6.11
CA VAL A 534 -28.92 6.89 -6.39
C VAL A 534 -29.06 6.70 -7.89
N ALA A 535 -29.21 5.47 -8.32
CA ALA A 535 -29.38 5.14 -9.73
C ALA A 535 -30.79 5.48 -10.24
N PRO A 536 -30.99 5.63 -11.56
CA PRO A 536 -32.30 5.92 -12.17
C PRO A 536 -33.45 4.98 -11.78
N ASP A 537 -33.16 3.74 -11.41
CA ASP A 537 -34.15 2.75 -10.97
C ASP A 537 -34.48 2.84 -9.46
N GLY A 538 -33.85 3.77 -8.75
CA GLY A 538 -33.96 3.95 -7.31
C GLY A 538 -32.98 3.13 -6.48
N THR A 539 -32.07 2.36 -7.11
CA THR A 539 -31.04 1.60 -6.39
C THR A 539 -30.04 2.55 -5.74
N GLU A 540 -29.88 2.45 -4.43
CA GLU A 540 -28.86 3.21 -3.69
C GLU A 540 -27.57 2.41 -3.53
N TYR A 541 -26.44 3.06 -3.80
CA TYR A 541 -25.10 2.56 -3.60
C TYR A 541 -24.43 3.40 -2.52
N PHE A 542 -23.98 2.75 -1.47
CA PHE A 542 -23.36 3.41 -0.33
C PHE A 542 -21.85 3.38 -0.47
N GLY A 543 -21.21 4.52 -0.23
CA GLY A 543 -19.77 4.62 -0.11
C GLY A 543 -19.24 4.09 1.21
N ASN A 544 -17.92 4.13 1.38
CA ASN A 544 -17.33 3.94 2.70
C ASN A 544 -17.68 5.11 3.63
N LEU A 545 -17.74 4.80 4.91
CA LEU A 545 -17.81 5.80 5.96
C LEU A 545 -16.43 6.41 6.20
N THR A 546 -16.35 7.74 6.30
CA THR A 546 -15.14 8.41 6.78
C THR A 546 -14.94 8.07 8.24
N THR A 547 -13.71 7.71 8.61
CA THR A 547 -13.34 7.52 10.00
C THR A 547 -12.03 8.26 10.25
N PRO A 548 -11.92 9.11 11.30
CA PRO A 548 -10.72 9.87 11.62
C PRO A 548 -9.47 9.02 11.88
N VAL A 549 -9.62 7.69 11.92
CA VAL A 549 -8.54 6.72 12.18
C VAL A 549 -8.22 5.86 10.94
N LEU A 550 -9.19 5.56 10.05
CA LEU A 550 -8.96 4.67 8.89
C LEU A 550 -9.02 5.39 7.53
N SER A 551 -9.85 6.44 7.36
CA SER A 551 -9.90 7.20 6.10
C SER A 551 -10.64 8.54 6.22
N THR A 552 -10.04 9.62 5.71
CA THR A 552 -10.67 10.95 5.57
C THR A 552 -11.41 11.13 4.24
N THR A 553 -11.30 10.16 3.33
CA THR A 553 -11.87 10.22 1.99
C THR A 553 -13.10 9.33 1.92
N MET A 554 -14.22 9.88 1.48
CA MET A 554 -15.42 9.14 1.12
C MET A 554 -15.37 8.81 -0.36
N ARG A 555 -15.62 7.54 -0.69
CA ARG A 555 -15.68 7.00 -2.04
C ARG A 555 -16.88 6.11 -2.19
N VAL A 556 -17.56 6.23 -3.32
CA VAL A 556 -18.64 5.35 -3.72
C VAL A 556 -18.48 5.06 -5.21
N SER A 557 -18.66 3.80 -5.59
CA SER A 557 -18.71 3.39 -6.99
C SER A 557 -19.96 2.56 -7.24
N ALA A 558 -20.51 2.71 -8.44
CA ALA A 558 -21.70 2.00 -8.88
C ALA A 558 -21.58 1.66 -10.37
N PRO A 559 -22.00 0.45 -10.79
CA PRO A 559 -22.15 0.14 -12.20
C PRO A 559 -23.04 1.20 -12.87
N ALA A 560 -22.56 1.75 -13.98
CA ALA A 560 -23.30 2.79 -14.68
C ALA A 560 -24.62 2.24 -15.23
N MET A 561 -25.66 3.06 -15.11
CA MET A 561 -26.95 2.82 -15.74
C MET A 561 -27.37 4.13 -16.42
N PRO A 562 -27.78 4.11 -17.71
CA PRO A 562 -28.11 5.34 -18.41
C PRO A 562 -29.29 6.07 -17.77
N GLY A 563 -29.15 7.38 -17.59
CA GLY A 563 -30.19 8.27 -17.06
C GLY A 563 -29.69 9.21 -15.97
N THR A 564 -30.65 9.85 -15.31
CA THR A 564 -30.40 10.82 -14.23
C THR A 564 -30.08 10.10 -12.92
N TRP A 565 -28.87 10.33 -12.41
CA TRP A 565 -28.44 9.86 -11.10
C TRP A 565 -28.58 10.93 -10.04
N GLY A 566 -28.79 10.51 -8.80
CA GLY A 566 -28.72 11.35 -7.61
C GLY A 566 -27.43 11.10 -6.83
N ILE A 567 -26.96 12.12 -6.10
CA ILE A 567 -25.90 12.00 -5.11
C ILE A 567 -26.21 12.86 -3.89
N TYR A 568 -26.01 12.30 -2.71
CA TYR A 568 -26.12 13.01 -1.45
C TYR A 568 -25.09 12.51 -0.45
N VAL A 569 -24.91 13.28 0.63
CA VAL A 569 -24.03 12.94 1.74
C VAL A 569 -24.88 12.55 2.94
N TYR A 570 -24.49 11.48 3.61
CA TYR A 570 -25.19 10.97 4.78
C TYR A 570 -24.21 10.73 5.93
N GLY A 571 -24.60 11.07 7.16
CA GLY A 571 -23.76 10.91 8.35
C GLY A 571 -23.94 9.57 9.05
N LEU A 572 -23.03 9.25 9.95
CA LEU A 572 -23.05 8.04 10.77
C LEU A 572 -24.15 8.13 11.84
N THR A 573 -25.23 7.35 11.73
CA THR A 573 -26.20 7.29 12.84
C THR A 573 -25.86 6.25 13.89
N SER A 574 -24.95 5.30 13.58
CA SER A 574 -24.44 4.35 14.58
C SER A 574 -23.15 3.61 14.22
N LEU A 575 -22.37 3.23 15.23
CA LEU A 575 -21.19 2.35 15.10
C LEU A 575 -21.34 1.17 16.05
N SER A 576 -21.27 -0.06 15.53
CA SER A 576 -21.25 -1.30 16.33
C SER A 576 -22.37 -1.40 17.38
N GLY A 577 -23.61 -1.12 17.00
CA GLY A 577 -24.75 -1.23 17.93
C GLY A 577 -25.05 0.02 18.75
N ILE A 578 -24.14 1.00 18.81
CA ILE A 578 -24.31 2.21 19.61
C ILE A 578 -24.91 3.32 18.74
N GLN A 579 -26.13 3.77 19.08
CA GLN A 579 -26.80 4.88 18.42
C GLN A 579 -26.07 6.20 18.70
N ALA A 580 -25.49 6.79 17.65
CA ALA A 580 -24.98 8.15 17.66
C ALA A 580 -26.13 9.17 17.64
N ASP A 581 -27.28 8.80 17.07
CA ASP A 581 -28.55 9.55 17.13
C ASP A 581 -29.70 8.68 17.68
N PRO A 582 -29.89 8.64 19.02
CA PRO A 582 -30.92 7.80 19.65
C PRO A 582 -32.36 8.23 19.39
N LEU A 583 -32.57 9.42 18.80
CA LEU A 583 -33.89 9.96 18.51
C LEU A 583 -34.26 9.83 17.03
N GLY A 584 -33.32 9.45 16.16
CA GLY A 584 -33.52 9.33 14.70
C GLY A 584 -33.99 10.63 14.05
N ILE A 585 -33.57 11.78 14.61
CA ILE A 585 -33.98 13.11 14.16
C ILE A 585 -32.94 13.77 13.25
N THR A 586 -31.77 13.15 13.08
CA THR A 586 -30.64 13.65 12.32
C THR A 586 -30.31 12.74 11.14
N ASN A 587 -29.71 13.29 10.08
CA ASN A 587 -29.11 12.51 8.99
C ASN A 587 -27.68 12.04 9.38
N GLY A 588 -27.50 11.63 10.64
CA GLY A 588 -26.20 11.52 11.30
C GLY A 588 -25.86 12.78 12.11
N PRO A 589 -25.25 12.64 13.30
CA PRO A 589 -24.71 13.76 14.03
C PRO A 589 -23.41 14.22 13.36
N GLY A 590 -23.41 15.48 12.95
CA GLY A 590 -22.26 16.13 12.33
C GLY A 590 -22.48 17.63 12.26
N ILE A 591 -21.44 18.35 11.86
CA ILE A 591 -21.56 19.78 11.55
C ILE A 591 -22.04 19.94 10.11
N PRO A 592 -22.93 20.91 9.82
CA PRO A 592 -23.28 21.21 8.45
C PRO A 592 -22.03 21.57 7.64
N GLU A 593 -21.84 20.90 6.52
CA GLU A 593 -20.63 21.00 5.69
C GLU A 593 -21.03 20.89 4.21
N THR A 594 -20.38 21.65 3.34
CA THR A 594 -20.51 21.47 1.89
C THR A 594 -19.34 20.64 1.41
N PHE A 595 -19.64 19.53 0.76
CA PHE A 595 -18.67 18.63 0.16
C PHE A 595 -18.48 19.00 -1.30
N GLU A 596 -17.23 19.27 -1.70
CA GLU A 596 -16.87 19.29 -3.11
C GLU A 596 -16.74 17.83 -3.57
N VAL A 597 -17.81 17.31 -4.18
CA VAL A 597 -17.87 15.93 -4.65
C VAL A 597 -17.44 15.88 -6.11
N THR A 598 -16.36 15.15 -6.37
CA THR A 598 -15.93 14.87 -7.74
C THR A 598 -16.55 13.56 -8.20
N VAL A 599 -17.40 13.64 -9.21
CA VAL A 599 -17.95 12.50 -9.95
C VAL A 599 -17.12 12.28 -11.20
N SER A 600 -16.61 11.06 -11.38
CA SER A 600 -15.88 10.64 -12.56
C SER A 600 -16.52 9.39 -13.17
N PHE A 601 -16.25 9.20 -14.46
CA PHE A 601 -16.83 8.12 -15.25
C PHE A 601 -15.74 7.30 -15.92
N GLU A 602 -16.06 6.04 -16.13
CA GLU A 602 -15.31 5.18 -17.03
C GLU A 602 -16.22 4.74 -18.16
N GLU A 603 -15.66 4.68 -19.37
CA GLU A 603 -16.39 4.39 -20.60
C GLU A 603 -15.91 3.07 -21.20
N SER A 604 -16.86 2.31 -21.77
CA SER A 604 -16.56 1.09 -22.53
C SER A 604 -15.96 1.45 -23.89
N GLY A 605 -14.81 0.87 -24.18
CA GLY A 605 -14.23 0.73 -25.52
C GLY A 605 -14.62 -0.58 -26.21
N GLY A 606 -15.51 -1.39 -25.62
CA GLY A 606 -15.93 -2.71 -26.09
C GLY A 606 -15.21 -3.87 -25.41
N TYR A 607 -15.67 -5.09 -25.70
CA TYR A 607 -15.17 -6.32 -25.08
C TYR A 607 -15.07 -7.49 -26.06
N GLU A 608 -14.29 -8.51 -25.67
CA GLU A 608 -14.12 -9.78 -26.38
C GLU A 608 -14.23 -10.95 -25.38
N GLY A 609 -14.86 -12.04 -25.81
CA GLY A 609 -14.92 -13.30 -25.04
C GLY A 609 -16.04 -13.35 -23.98
N ILE A 610 -16.89 -12.33 -23.92
CA ILE A 610 -18.02 -12.19 -22.97
C ILE A 610 -19.32 -11.79 -23.65
N ASP A 611 -19.53 -12.15 -24.92
CA ASP A 611 -20.70 -11.75 -25.72
C ASP A 611 -22.06 -12.11 -25.09
N ASP A 612 -22.09 -13.12 -24.21
CA ASP A 612 -23.30 -13.57 -23.52
C ASP A 612 -23.75 -12.67 -22.36
N ILE A 613 -23.03 -11.56 -22.09
CA ILE A 613 -23.47 -10.53 -21.13
C ILE A 613 -24.35 -9.45 -21.77
N GLU A 614 -24.47 -9.41 -23.10
CA GLU A 614 -25.18 -8.34 -23.81
C GLU A 614 -26.64 -8.24 -23.33
N GLY A 615 -27.01 -7.05 -22.84
CA GLY A 615 -28.36 -6.78 -22.31
C GLY A 615 -28.61 -7.32 -20.89
N HIS A 616 -27.60 -7.90 -20.24
CA HIS A 616 -27.68 -8.28 -18.83
C HIS A 616 -27.63 -7.02 -17.94
N PRO A 617 -28.45 -6.91 -16.87
CA PRO A 617 -28.49 -5.69 -16.05
C PRO A 617 -27.16 -5.31 -15.40
N GLN A 618 -26.27 -6.28 -15.18
CA GLN A 618 -24.92 -6.09 -14.63
C GLN A 618 -23.80 -6.15 -15.68
N GLN A 619 -24.12 -6.01 -16.97
CA GLN A 619 -23.14 -6.00 -18.07
C GLN A 619 -21.94 -5.08 -17.77
N ASN A 620 -22.21 -3.83 -17.41
CA ASN A 620 -21.19 -2.83 -17.15
C ASN A 620 -20.25 -3.19 -15.98
N ALA A 621 -20.79 -3.81 -14.93
CA ALA A 621 -19.97 -4.29 -13.82
C ALA A 621 -19.05 -5.45 -14.25
N ILE A 622 -19.53 -6.30 -15.15
CA ILE A 622 -18.74 -7.40 -15.71
C ILE A 622 -17.63 -6.84 -16.60
N GLU A 623 -17.93 -5.87 -17.46
CA GLU A 623 -16.91 -5.20 -18.30
C GLU A 623 -15.79 -4.61 -17.45
N PHE A 624 -16.12 -3.86 -16.39
CA PHE A 624 -15.12 -3.33 -15.45
C PHE A 624 -14.32 -4.44 -14.75
N ALA A 625 -14.99 -5.49 -14.24
CA ALA A 625 -14.29 -6.58 -13.56
C ALA A 625 -13.34 -7.34 -14.51
N ILE A 626 -13.65 -7.40 -15.80
CA ILE A 626 -12.77 -8.01 -16.82
C ILE A 626 -11.61 -7.06 -17.19
N SER A 627 -11.85 -5.74 -17.30
CA SER A 627 -10.78 -4.77 -17.62
C SER A 627 -9.72 -4.73 -16.54
N GLU A 628 -10.15 -4.71 -15.27
CA GLU A 628 -9.27 -4.67 -14.10
C GLU A 628 -8.70 -6.05 -13.69
N ARG A 629 -8.94 -7.09 -14.50
CA ARG A 629 -8.50 -8.48 -14.24
C ARG A 629 -8.97 -9.05 -12.90
N LEU A 630 -10.11 -8.57 -12.40
CA LEU A 630 -10.79 -9.08 -11.21
C LEU A 630 -11.51 -10.40 -11.48
N MET A 631 -11.94 -10.58 -12.73
CA MET A 631 -12.57 -11.79 -13.22
C MET A 631 -12.04 -12.18 -14.60
N ASP A 632 -12.40 -13.38 -15.06
CA ASP A 632 -12.16 -13.85 -16.43
C ASP A 632 -13.33 -14.75 -16.88
N ALA A 633 -13.49 -14.92 -18.19
CA ALA A 633 -14.43 -15.89 -18.74
C ALA A 633 -14.03 -17.33 -18.39
N LEU A 634 -15.00 -18.26 -18.36
CA LEU A 634 -14.74 -19.64 -17.96
C LEU A 634 -14.07 -20.45 -19.07
N ASP A 635 -14.51 -20.25 -20.30
CA ASP A 635 -13.96 -20.87 -21.49
C ASP A 635 -14.36 -20.06 -22.73
N ASN A 636 -14.06 -20.59 -23.92
CA ASN A 636 -14.39 -19.94 -25.19
C ASN A 636 -15.90 -19.86 -25.49
N ARG A 637 -16.78 -20.22 -24.54
CA ARG A 637 -18.25 -20.23 -24.71
C ARG A 637 -18.96 -19.12 -23.91
N GLY A 638 -18.25 -18.28 -23.16
CA GLY A 638 -18.80 -17.06 -22.54
C GLY A 638 -18.49 -16.87 -21.05
N PHE A 639 -19.02 -15.78 -20.50
CA PHE A 639 -18.91 -15.39 -19.09
C PHE A 639 -19.92 -16.11 -18.20
N TYR A 640 -21.11 -16.44 -18.67
CA TYR A 640 -22.23 -17.04 -17.91
C TYR A 640 -22.66 -16.23 -16.67
N PRO A 641 -23.25 -15.03 -16.86
CA PRO A 641 -23.50 -14.09 -15.76
C PRO A 641 -24.35 -14.66 -14.61
N ASP A 642 -25.38 -15.45 -14.93
CA ASP A 642 -26.31 -16.04 -13.94
C ASP A 642 -25.83 -17.36 -13.31
N ALA A 643 -24.70 -17.90 -13.75
CA ALA A 643 -24.17 -19.13 -13.16
C ALA A 643 -23.69 -18.86 -11.73
N GLY A 644 -23.98 -19.78 -10.80
CA GLY A 644 -23.45 -19.73 -9.44
C GLY A 644 -21.92 -19.77 -9.45
N LEU A 645 -21.28 -18.83 -8.76
CA LEU A 645 -19.84 -18.71 -8.68
C LEU A 645 -19.26 -19.93 -7.95
N LYS A 646 -18.45 -20.74 -8.64
CA LYS A 646 -17.79 -21.88 -8.01
C LYS A 646 -16.66 -21.41 -7.11
N ARG A 647 -16.44 -22.11 -5.99
CA ARG A 647 -15.37 -21.81 -5.03
C ARG A 647 -13.98 -21.83 -5.67
N LYS A 648 -13.73 -22.75 -6.62
CA LYS A 648 -12.48 -22.77 -7.41
C LYS A 648 -12.32 -21.55 -8.33
N ASP A 649 -13.41 -21.02 -8.87
CA ASP A 649 -13.37 -19.85 -9.76
C ASP A 649 -13.20 -18.59 -8.90
N PHE A 650 -13.85 -18.51 -7.74
CA PHE A 650 -13.58 -17.49 -6.73
C PHE A 650 -12.10 -17.51 -6.29
N ALA A 651 -11.54 -18.67 -5.99
CA ALA A 651 -10.13 -18.79 -5.61
C ALA A 651 -9.21 -18.20 -6.69
N ARG A 652 -9.53 -18.43 -7.97
CA ARG A 652 -8.84 -17.81 -9.09
C ARG A 652 -8.94 -16.29 -9.03
N TYR A 653 -10.14 -15.75 -8.86
CA TYR A 653 -10.40 -14.32 -8.82
C TYR A 653 -9.81 -13.62 -7.59
N ALA A 654 -9.75 -14.29 -6.44
CA ALA A 654 -9.12 -13.75 -5.24
C ALA A 654 -7.59 -13.58 -5.42
N VAL A 655 -6.92 -14.54 -6.06
CA VAL A 655 -5.48 -14.44 -6.35
C VAL A 655 -5.21 -13.46 -7.50
N MET A 656 -6.09 -13.40 -8.50
CA MET A 656 -5.96 -12.47 -9.63
C MET A 656 -6.25 -11.02 -9.24
N GLY A 657 -7.37 -10.77 -8.57
CA GLY A 657 -7.95 -9.44 -8.35
C GLY A 657 -8.08 -9.02 -6.88
N GLY A 658 -7.89 -9.95 -5.94
CA GLY A 658 -8.02 -9.70 -4.49
C GLY A 658 -6.71 -9.55 -3.74
N ALA A 659 -5.57 -9.46 -4.45
CA ALA A 659 -4.21 -9.50 -3.88
C ALA A 659 -4.01 -10.62 -2.85
N VAL A 660 -4.50 -11.82 -3.16
CA VAL A 660 -4.12 -13.01 -2.40
C VAL A 660 -2.77 -13.49 -2.88
N ARG A 661 -1.83 -13.65 -1.94
CA ARG A 661 -0.50 -14.18 -2.16
C ARG A 661 -0.59 -15.60 -2.69
N GLN A 662 0.29 -15.92 -3.63
CA GLN A 662 0.45 -17.31 -3.99
C GLN A 662 1.05 -18.10 -2.82
N TYR A 663 0.44 -19.24 -2.53
CA TYR A 663 1.03 -20.28 -1.70
C TYR A 663 1.84 -21.23 -2.57
N ARG A 664 2.86 -21.87 -1.98
CA ARG A 664 3.60 -22.96 -2.60
C ARG A 664 4.06 -23.89 -1.49
N ASP A 665 3.99 -25.19 -1.73
CA ASP A 665 4.52 -26.17 -0.77
C ASP A 665 6.00 -25.92 -0.53
N LEU A 666 6.41 -26.00 0.74
CA LEU A 666 7.78 -25.77 1.15
C LEU A 666 8.17 -26.75 2.26
N LEU A 667 9.10 -27.65 1.93
CA LEU A 667 9.70 -28.60 2.89
C LEU A 667 8.64 -29.41 3.66
N ASN A 668 8.61 -29.34 4.99
CA ASN A 668 7.73 -30.12 5.87
C ASN A 668 6.52 -29.31 6.37
N GLU A 669 6.11 -28.27 5.65
CA GLU A 669 4.95 -27.47 6.01
C GLU A 669 3.62 -28.20 5.75
N ASP A 670 2.62 -27.87 6.55
CA ASP A 670 1.28 -28.43 6.40
C ASP A 670 0.66 -27.94 5.09
N VAL A 671 0.23 -28.89 4.26
CA VAL A 671 -0.43 -28.60 2.99
C VAL A 671 -1.94 -28.43 3.24
N PRO A 672 -2.58 -27.39 2.67
CA PRO A 672 -4.01 -27.19 2.81
C PRO A 672 -4.82 -28.37 2.25
N ASN A 673 -5.92 -28.73 2.90
CA ASN A 673 -6.84 -29.75 2.40
C ASN A 673 -7.72 -29.19 1.27
N ILE A 674 -7.22 -29.27 0.05
CA ILE A 674 -7.91 -28.74 -1.14
C ILE A 674 -8.91 -29.72 -1.78
N GLY A 675 -8.93 -30.98 -1.33
CA GLY A 675 -9.71 -32.04 -1.98
C GLY A 675 -9.24 -32.36 -3.40
N ALA A 676 -10.10 -32.98 -4.22
CA ALA A 676 -9.77 -33.30 -5.61
C ALA A 676 -9.96 -32.08 -6.52
N VAL A 677 -8.88 -31.31 -6.73
CA VAL A 677 -8.84 -30.16 -7.65
C VAL A 677 -8.00 -30.53 -8.89
N PRO A 678 -8.54 -30.45 -10.11
CA PRO A 678 -7.78 -30.75 -11.32
C PRO A 678 -6.85 -29.60 -11.73
N GLY A 679 -5.60 -29.95 -12.07
CA GLY A 679 -4.71 -29.15 -12.92
C GLY A 679 -4.57 -27.69 -12.49
N PHE A 680 -4.91 -26.78 -13.41
CA PHE A 680 -4.73 -25.33 -13.32
C PHE A 680 -5.32 -24.68 -12.05
N ASP A 681 -6.44 -25.20 -11.53
CA ASP A 681 -7.15 -24.59 -10.40
C ASP A 681 -6.45 -24.86 -9.05
N LYS A 682 -5.51 -25.81 -9.00
CA LYS A 682 -4.82 -26.23 -7.77
C LYS A 682 -4.13 -25.06 -7.05
N ALA A 683 -3.24 -24.36 -7.76
CA ALA A 683 -2.45 -23.25 -7.21
C ALA A 683 -3.32 -22.13 -6.62
N PHE A 684 -4.45 -21.85 -7.25
CA PHE A 684 -5.40 -20.83 -6.79
C PHE A 684 -6.11 -21.26 -5.52
N VAL A 685 -6.59 -22.51 -5.48
CA VAL A 685 -7.31 -23.05 -4.31
C VAL A 685 -6.37 -23.19 -3.12
N GLU A 686 -5.12 -23.61 -3.31
CA GLU A 686 -4.15 -23.67 -2.22
C GLU A 686 -3.89 -22.29 -1.61
N SER A 687 -3.73 -21.28 -2.46
CA SER A 687 -3.45 -19.90 -2.05
C SER A 687 -4.54 -19.27 -1.17
N VAL A 688 -5.82 -19.59 -1.41
CA VAL A 688 -6.92 -19.08 -0.57
C VAL A 688 -7.22 -19.95 0.66
N MET A 689 -6.63 -21.15 0.75
CA MET A 689 -6.86 -22.12 1.82
C MET A 689 -5.77 -22.11 2.90
N VAL A 690 -4.76 -21.26 2.77
CA VAL A 690 -3.71 -21.09 3.78
C VAL A 690 -3.88 -19.80 4.57
N SER A 691 -3.47 -19.84 5.84
CA SER A 691 -3.36 -18.65 6.67
C SER A 691 -2.36 -17.64 6.08
N GLY A 692 -2.60 -16.36 6.33
CA GLY A 692 -1.73 -15.30 5.81
C GLY A 692 -1.80 -15.07 4.30
N GLY A 693 -2.86 -15.56 3.66
CA GLY A 693 -3.04 -15.48 2.21
C GLY A 693 -3.20 -14.04 1.70
N ALA A 694 -3.95 -13.17 2.38
CA ALA A 694 -4.23 -11.82 1.91
C ALA A 694 -3.00 -10.89 2.03
N LEU A 695 -2.64 -10.16 0.98
CA LEU A 695 -1.47 -9.25 1.01
C LEU A 695 -1.59 -8.16 2.10
N LYS A 696 -2.81 -7.68 2.39
CA LYS A 696 -3.09 -6.74 3.50
C LYS A 696 -2.94 -7.36 4.89
N ASP A 697 -2.94 -8.68 5.02
CA ASP A 697 -2.43 -9.35 6.21
C ASP A 697 -0.90 -9.35 6.14
N ASN A 698 -0.32 -8.25 6.57
CA ASN A 698 1.13 -8.03 6.57
C ASN A 698 1.86 -9.01 7.50
N LEU A 699 1.26 -9.38 8.63
CA LEU A 699 1.83 -10.33 9.61
C LEU A 699 1.70 -11.79 9.19
N ARG A 700 0.87 -12.09 8.18
CA ARG A 700 0.62 -13.44 7.66
C ARG A 700 0.06 -14.39 8.73
N THR A 701 -0.85 -13.88 9.56
CA THR A 701 -1.41 -14.60 10.72
C THR A 701 -2.89 -14.91 10.59
N GLN A 702 -3.61 -14.26 9.67
CA GLN A 702 -5.06 -14.40 9.53
C GLN A 702 -5.43 -15.78 9.00
N SER A 703 -6.66 -16.18 9.29
CA SER A 703 -7.25 -17.41 8.77
C SER A 703 -7.31 -17.39 7.24
N PRO A 704 -7.46 -18.57 6.60
CA PRO A 704 -7.61 -18.65 5.15
C PRO A 704 -8.66 -17.70 4.58
N VAL A 705 -8.41 -17.16 3.39
CA VAL A 705 -9.34 -16.26 2.68
C VAL A 705 -10.64 -16.98 2.34
N LEU A 706 -10.57 -18.26 2.00
CA LEU A 706 -11.74 -19.08 1.77
C LEU A 706 -12.14 -19.80 3.06
N TYR A 707 -13.28 -19.40 3.63
CA TYR A 707 -13.84 -20.03 4.83
C TYR A 707 -14.17 -21.51 4.59
N SER A 708 -13.87 -22.38 5.55
CA SER A 708 -14.26 -23.79 5.50
C SER A 708 -14.46 -24.36 6.90
N GLU A 709 -15.67 -24.86 7.19
CA GLU A 709 -16.00 -25.50 8.47
C GLU A 709 -15.28 -26.85 8.66
N ASP A 710 -15.15 -27.64 7.60
CA ASP A 710 -14.53 -28.98 7.63
C ASP A 710 -13.05 -28.96 7.21
N GLY A 711 -12.51 -27.77 6.95
CA GLY A 711 -11.17 -27.54 6.43
C GLY A 711 -10.99 -27.91 4.96
N SER A 712 -12.04 -28.34 4.24
CA SER A 712 -12.01 -28.63 2.81
C SER A 712 -12.36 -27.41 1.96
N ALA A 713 -11.62 -27.20 0.87
CA ALA A 713 -11.93 -26.13 -0.09
C ALA A 713 -13.29 -26.30 -0.80
N ASN A 714 -13.79 -27.54 -0.93
CA ASN A 714 -14.96 -27.91 -1.73
C ASN A 714 -15.02 -27.17 -3.09
N PRO A 715 -14.06 -27.40 -4.00
CA PRO A 715 -13.82 -26.56 -5.18
C PRO A 715 -15.01 -26.44 -6.14
N PHE A 716 -15.90 -27.44 -6.18
CA PHE A 716 -17.08 -27.48 -7.05
C PHE A 716 -18.37 -27.00 -6.36
N GLY A 717 -18.30 -26.70 -5.07
CA GLY A 717 -19.33 -25.96 -4.34
C GLY A 717 -19.49 -24.55 -4.90
N VAL A 718 -20.60 -23.90 -4.56
CA VAL A 718 -20.87 -22.50 -4.93
C VAL A 718 -20.56 -21.59 -3.75
N MET A 719 -20.14 -20.36 -4.03
CA MET A 719 -20.00 -19.31 -3.02
C MET A 719 -21.38 -18.87 -2.53
N SER A 720 -21.57 -18.92 -1.21
CA SER A 720 -22.70 -18.25 -0.57
C SER A 720 -22.39 -16.77 -0.35
N LYS A 721 -23.41 -16.00 0.03
CA LYS A 721 -23.25 -14.59 0.39
C LYS A 721 -22.45 -14.44 1.68
N LEU A 722 -22.62 -15.37 2.62
CA LEU A 722 -21.81 -15.46 3.84
C LEU A 722 -20.33 -15.75 3.52
N ASP A 723 -20.05 -16.74 2.66
CA ASP A 723 -18.68 -17.06 2.21
C ASP A 723 -17.99 -15.82 1.61
N THR A 724 -18.73 -15.07 0.80
CA THR A 724 -18.22 -13.90 0.09
C THR A 724 -17.95 -12.73 1.04
N ALA A 725 -18.83 -12.47 2.01
CA ALA A 725 -18.63 -11.45 3.03
C ALA A 725 -17.36 -11.73 3.87
N TYR A 726 -17.22 -12.97 4.34
CA TYR A 726 -16.01 -13.40 5.05
C TYR A 726 -14.76 -13.18 4.19
N ALA A 727 -14.76 -13.69 2.95
CA ALA A 727 -13.57 -13.66 2.11
C ALA A 727 -13.13 -12.23 1.75
N MET A 728 -14.07 -11.31 1.55
CA MET A 728 -13.77 -9.90 1.30
C MET A 728 -13.13 -9.20 2.50
N VAL A 729 -13.63 -9.47 3.70
CA VAL A 729 -13.03 -8.96 4.94
C VAL A 729 -11.63 -9.53 5.14
N GLN A 730 -11.41 -10.82 4.84
CA GLN A 730 -10.08 -11.43 4.89
C GLN A 730 -9.13 -10.81 3.86
N MET A 731 -9.56 -10.60 2.62
CA MET A 731 -8.72 -9.94 1.58
C MET A 731 -8.30 -8.53 1.98
N LEU A 732 -9.10 -7.84 2.80
CA LEU A 732 -8.75 -6.53 3.36
C LEU A 732 -7.87 -6.57 4.60
N GLY A 733 -7.53 -7.76 5.10
CA GLY A 733 -6.69 -7.90 6.29
C GLY A 733 -7.41 -7.52 7.59
N LEU A 734 -8.75 -7.63 7.66
CA LEU A 734 -9.55 -7.08 8.76
C LEU A 734 -10.07 -8.13 9.77
N GLU A 735 -9.48 -9.33 9.82
CA GLU A 735 -9.87 -10.39 10.77
C GLU A 735 -9.92 -9.90 12.23
N SER A 736 -8.89 -9.18 12.67
CA SER A 736 -8.82 -8.69 14.06
C SER A 736 -9.95 -7.72 14.41
N VAL A 737 -10.44 -6.96 13.43
CA VAL A 737 -11.58 -6.05 13.59
C VAL A 737 -12.87 -6.87 13.63
N ALA A 738 -13.04 -7.82 12.69
CA ALA A 738 -14.22 -8.68 12.64
C ALA A 738 -14.38 -9.51 13.92
N THR A 739 -13.30 -10.11 14.42
CA THR A 739 -13.32 -10.95 15.63
C THR A 739 -13.45 -10.16 16.94
N SER A 740 -13.29 -8.84 16.90
CA SER A 740 -13.56 -7.95 18.05
C SER A 740 -15.06 -7.67 18.26
N PHE A 741 -15.90 -8.03 17.28
CA PHE A 741 -17.35 -7.91 17.39
C PHE A 741 -17.89 -8.86 18.46
N ASP A 742 -18.75 -8.36 19.35
CA ASP A 742 -19.42 -9.17 20.35
C ASP A 742 -20.53 -10.02 19.68
N PRO A 743 -20.42 -11.36 19.66
CA PRO A 743 -21.39 -12.22 18.98
C PRO A 743 -22.82 -12.16 19.57
N ASP A 744 -22.95 -11.69 20.81
CA ASP A 744 -24.24 -11.48 21.47
C ASP A 744 -24.91 -10.16 21.03
N SER A 745 -24.17 -9.28 20.34
CA SER A 745 -24.72 -8.06 19.75
C SER A 745 -25.46 -8.31 18.44
N ASP A 746 -26.47 -7.48 18.18
CA ASP A 746 -27.24 -7.51 16.94
C ASP A 746 -26.39 -7.04 15.75
N ILE A 747 -26.55 -7.66 14.58
CA ILE A 747 -26.03 -7.10 13.32
C ILE A 747 -26.98 -5.99 12.87
N ILE A 748 -26.45 -4.79 12.74
CA ILE A 748 -27.23 -3.60 12.43
C ILE A 748 -26.86 -3.08 11.03
N VAL A 749 -27.91 -2.77 10.28
CA VAL A 749 -27.84 -2.00 9.04
C VAL A 749 -28.30 -0.57 9.32
N ASP A 750 -27.52 0.40 8.89
CA ASP A 750 -27.91 1.81 8.84
C ASP A 750 -28.51 2.11 7.46
N TYR A 751 -29.81 2.39 7.42
CA TYR A 751 -30.53 2.79 6.21
C TYR A 751 -31.31 4.07 6.46
N SER A 752 -30.93 5.14 5.77
CA SER A 752 -31.54 6.47 5.93
C SER A 752 -31.69 6.90 7.40
N GLY A 753 -30.70 6.54 8.24
CA GLY A 753 -30.64 6.90 9.65
C GLY A 753 -31.51 6.04 10.58
N GLU A 754 -32.26 5.08 10.03
CA GLU A 754 -32.91 4.05 10.80
C GLU A 754 -31.94 2.87 11.01
N GLN A 755 -31.79 2.45 12.27
CA GLN A 755 -31.10 1.22 12.60
C GLN A 755 -32.04 0.03 12.44
N ILE A 756 -31.69 -0.86 11.52
CA ILE A 756 -32.48 -2.03 11.24
C ILE A 756 -31.65 -3.26 11.60
N VAL A 757 -32.15 -3.99 12.60
CA VAL A 757 -31.59 -5.29 12.96
C VAL A 757 -31.89 -6.28 11.83
N LEU A 758 -30.88 -7.04 11.41
CA LEU A 758 -31.07 -8.08 10.42
C LEU A 758 -32.03 -9.16 10.93
N VAL A 759 -33.15 -9.35 10.25
CA VAL A 759 -34.20 -10.29 10.67
C VAL A 759 -33.75 -11.75 10.62
N ASP A 760 -32.72 -12.05 9.83
CA ASP A 760 -32.17 -13.38 9.62
C ASP A 760 -30.75 -13.55 10.20
N GLN A 761 -30.34 -12.67 11.12
CA GLN A 761 -29.02 -12.76 11.77
C GLN A 761 -28.78 -14.07 12.53
N ASP A 762 -29.85 -14.75 12.99
CA ASP A 762 -29.76 -16.04 13.68
C ASP A 762 -29.32 -17.19 12.76
N GLN A 763 -29.35 -16.97 11.44
CA GLN A 763 -28.80 -17.92 10.46
C GLN A 763 -27.29 -17.75 10.27
N ILE A 764 -26.68 -16.70 10.83
CA ILE A 764 -25.25 -16.42 10.72
C ILE A 764 -24.55 -17.01 11.95
N PRO A 765 -23.54 -17.89 11.78
CA PRO A 765 -22.73 -18.40 12.89
C PRO A 765 -22.15 -17.26 13.72
N ALA A 766 -22.09 -17.45 15.05
CA ALA A 766 -21.68 -16.42 16.01
C ALA A 766 -20.31 -15.81 15.66
N GLU A 767 -19.36 -16.67 15.31
CA GLU A 767 -17.99 -16.33 14.91
C GLU A 767 -17.91 -15.56 13.58
N LEU A 768 -18.95 -15.62 12.74
CA LEU A 768 -19.00 -14.93 11.45
C LEU A 768 -19.81 -13.63 11.47
N LYS A 769 -20.54 -13.33 12.56
CA LYS A 769 -21.35 -12.11 12.67
C LYS A 769 -20.54 -10.84 12.46
N GLY A 770 -19.35 -10.75 13.05
CA GLY A 770 -18.47 -9.59 12.89
C GLY A 770 -17.98 -9.36 11.45
N TYR A 771 -17.78 -10.44 10.69
CA TYR A 771 -17.42 -10.36 9.27
C TYR A 771 -18.59 -9.81 8.45
N VAL A 772 -19.81 -10.28 8.71
CA VAL A 772 -21.01 -9.78 8.04
C VAL A 772 -21.26 -8.32 8.39
N GLN A 773 -21.17 -7.94 9.68
CA GLN A 773 -21.30 -6.56 10.13
C GLN A 773 -20.30 -5.65 9.39
N LEU A 774 -19.02 -6.04 9.33
CA LEU A 774 -17.99 -5.24 8.69
C LEU A 774 -18.19 -5.14 7.18
N ALA A 775 -18.53 -6.26 6.52
CA ALA A 775 -18.80 -6.27 5.08
C ALA A 775 -19.98 -5.35 4.70
N ILE A 776 -21.02 -5.27 5.54
CA ILE A 776 -22.13 -4.34 5.37
C ILE A 776 -21.68 -2.89 5.62
N THR A 777 -20.97 -2.63 6.71
CA THR A 777 -20.50 -1.28 7.08
C THR A 777 -19.54 -0.69 6.05
N MET A 778 -18.72 -1.51 5.41
CA MET A 778 -17.81 -1.12 4.34
C MET A 778 -18.47 -1.15 2.95
N SER A 779 -19.78 -1.42 2.87
CA SER A 779 -20.55 -1.48 1.63
C SER A 779 -20.05 -2.54 0.63
N LEU A 780 -19.28 -3.53 1.10
CA LEU A 780 -18.74 -4.61 0.29
C LEU A 780 -19.83 -5.56 -0.19
N ILE A 781 -20.92 -5.67 0.58
CA ILE A 781 -22.02 -6.58 0.29
C ILE A 781 -23.38 -5.95 0.56
N ASN A 782 -24.36 -6.22 -0.31
CA ASN A 782 -25.70 -5.65 -0.18
C ASN A 782 -26.54 -6.36 0.89
N VAL A 783 -27.56 -5.70 1.41
CA VAL A 783 -28.68 -6.32 2.14
C VAL A 783 -29.98 -6.09 1.38
N SER A 784 -30.99 -6.93 1.61
CA SER A 784 -32.31 -6.75 1.00
C SER A 784 -33.23 -6.07 2.00
N PHE A 785 -33.87 -4.98 1.57
CA PHE A 785 -34.88 -4.28 2.35
C PHE A 785 -36.29 -4.73 1.95
N GLY A 786 -37.14 -4.91 2.94
CA GLY A 786 -38.56 -5.23 2.75
C GLY A 786 -39.40 -4.42 3.73
N THR A 787 -40.71 -4.39 3.50
CA THR A 787 -41.63 -3.76 4.44
C THR A 787 -42.60 -4.80 4.98
N GLU A 788 -42.81 -4.79 6.28
CA GLU A 788 -43.83 -5.61 6.95
C GLU A 788 -44.95 -4.70 7.44
N GLN A 789 -46.19 -5.02 7.07
CA GLN A 789 -47.37 -4.29 7.53
C GLN A 789 -48.12 -5.13 8.56
N SER A 790 -48.00 -4.75 9.83
CA SER A 790 -48.82 -5.35 10.89
C SER A 790 -50.31 -5.05 10.66
N PRO A 791 -51.23 -6.01 10.89
CA PRO A 791 -52.68 -5.79 10.81
C PRO A 791 -53.21 -4.70 11.77
N PHE A 792 -52.40 -4.32 12.76
CA PHE A 792 -52.75 -3.33 13.78
C PHE A 792 -51.94 -2.03 13.68
N SER A 793 -50.92 -1.99 12.81
CA SER A 793 -50.16 -0.77 12.53
C SER A 793 -50.76 -0.04 11.32
N VAL A 794 -50.64 1.28 11.29
CA VAL A 794 -51.03 2.12 10.14
C VAL A 794 -49.84 2.51 9.27
N THR A 795 -48.61 2.24 9.72
CA THR A 795 -47.36 2.47 8.98
C THR A 795 -46.62 1.14 8.78
N PRO A 796 -46.09 0.87 7.57
CA PRO A 796 -45.22 -0.28 7.35
C PRO A 796 -43.95 -0.14 8.19
N THR A 797 -43.42 -1.26 8.68
CA THR A 797 -42.11 -1.33 9.34
C THR A 797 -41.08 -1.78 8.32
N LEU A 798 -39.95 -1.07 8.23
CA LEU A 798 -38.85 -1.45 7.36
C LEU A 798 -38.08 -2.62 7.99
N THR A 799 -37.67 -3.57 7.17
CA THR A 799 -36.93 -4.77 7.60
C THR A 799 -35.73 -4.96 6.67
N ALA A 800 -34.64 -5.50 7.20
CA ALA A 800 -33.44 -5.83 6.44
C ALA A 800 -33.11 -7.31 6.61
N SER A 801 -32.75 -7.98 5.52
CA SER A 801 -32.30 -9.38 5.50
C SER A 801 -30.99 -9.52 4.74
N PHE A 802 -30.07 -10.33 5.27
CA PHE A 802 -28.79 -10.60 4.63
C PHE A 802 -28.88 -11.75 3.63
N ASN A 803 -29.63 -12.81 3.93
CA ASN A 803 -29.76 -14.08 3.20
C ASN A 803 -28.43 -14.82 3.07
N PRO A 804 -27.84 -15.34 4.18
CA PRO A 804 -26.47 -15.87 4.20
C PRO A 804 -26.24 -17.02 3.21
N GLU A 805 -27.23 -17.91 3.05
CA GLU A 805 -27.17 -19.09 2.16
C GLU A 805 -27.44 -18.77 0.67
N SER A 806 -27.74 -17.52 0.33
CA SER A 806 -28.00 -17.16 -1.06
C SER A 806 -26.76 -17.36 -1.92
N THR A 807 -26.93 -18.05 -3.05
CA THR A 807 -25.83 -18.29 -3.99
C THR A 807 -25.44 -16.98 -4.68
N VAL A 808 -24.14 -16.66 -4.67
CA VAL A 808 -23.58 -15.54 -5.42
C VAL A 808 -23.36 -15.99 -6.85
N THR A 809 -23.99 -15.31 -7.82
CA THR A 809 -23.74 -15.53 -9.24
C THR A 809 -22.45 -14.84 -9.67
N ARG A 810 -21.94 -15.18 -10.86
CA ARG A 810 -20.75 -14.54 -11.43
C ARG A 810 -20.96 -13.05 -11.68
N ALA A 811 -22.12 -12.65 -12.20
CA ALA A 811 -22.48 -11.25 -12.37
C ALA A 811 -22.61 -10.49 -11.05
N HIS A 812 -23.17 -11.14 -10.01
CA HIS A 812 -23.23 -10.55 -8.69
C HIS A 812 -21.82 -10.32 -8.15
N TYR A 813 -20.93 -11.32 -8.25
CA TYR A 813 -19.54 -11.17 -7.82
C TYR A 813 -18.78 -10.09 -8.60
N ALA A 814 -19.06 -9.89 -9.90
CA ALA A 814 -18.46 -8.77 -10.65
C ALA A 814 -18.72 -7.43 -9.95
N VAL A 815 -19.97 -7.14 -9.57
CA VAL A 815 -20.34 -5.94 -8.80
C VAL A 815 -19.59 -5.85 -7.47
N LEU A 816 -19.57 -6.94 -6.70
CA LEU A 816 -18.91 -6.94 -5.39
C LEU A 816 -17.39 -6.76 -5.53
N SER A 817 -16.77 -7.40 -6.52
CA SER A 817 -15.34 -7.32 -6.78
C SER A 817 -14.90 -5.90 -7.16
N SER A 818 -15.71 -5.16 -7.92
CA SER A 818 -15.45 -3.73 -8.21
C SER A 818 -15.44 -2.88 -6.94
N ARG A 819 -16.36 -3.17 -5.99
CA ARG A 819 -16.40 -2.45 -4.71
C ARG A 819 -15.18 -2.76 -3.85
N LEU A 820 -14.81 -4.04 -3.76
CA LEU A 820 -13.58 -4.45 -3.08
C LEU A 820 -12.36 -3.77 -3.69
N PHE A 821 -12.29 -3.71 -5.03
CA PHE A 821 -11.22 -3.06 -5.76
C PHE A 821 -11.09 -1.58 -5.43
N THR A 822 -12.19 -0.81 -5.51
CA THR A 822 -12.22 0.60 -5.10
C THR A 822 -11.84 0.78 -3.63
N GLN A 823 -12.25 -0.11 -2.72
CA GLN A 823 -11.83 -0.03 -1.32
C GLN A 823 -10.36 -0.41 -1.09
N TYR A 824 -9.77 -1.19 -2.00
CA TYR A 824 -8.42 -1.68 -1.85
C TYR A 824 -7.38 -0.73 -2.44
N TYR A 825 -7.57 -0.32 -3.70
CA TYR A 825 -6.54 0.31 -4.54
C TYR A 825 -6.78 1.79 -4.85
N GLU A 826 -8.02 2.25 -4.74
CA GLU A 826 -8.34 3.67 -4.92
C GLU A 826 -8.34 4.31 -3.55
#